data_AF-A0A967AVA6-F1
#
_entry.id   AF-A0A967AVA6-F1
#
_cell.length_a   1.000
_cell.length_b   1.000
_cell.length_c   1.000
_cell.angle_alpha   90.00
_cell.angle_beta   90.00
_cell.angle_gamma   90.00
#
_symmetry.space_group_name_H-M   'P 1'
#
loop_
_entity.id
_entity.type
_entity.pdbx_description
1 polymer ?
#
loop_
_entity_poly.entity_id
_entity_poly.type
_entity_poly.pdbx_seq_one_letter_code
_entity_poly.pdbx_strand_id
1 'polypeptide(L)'
;MKNLLQILTLCPFLLLGNFDPKLPSTVKEVTVYLNGAQVTRTAICNIKAGTSNITLTGLSTKIDESSIQLSGLQSVSILSMDYDINYLSALENPEEVQPLQRRIDEMQTQIALLNNTISGLEEEEQVIYANRSVGTRLQNLSLEKVKEISTYYRERITAIKNAIFDANTQINDLNENIRTIQKQLAELNKTPEKEQGELTLKLDAPIATSLRLTISYQVSDAGWIPNYEIKSNDIDQPLLLAYKAHVYQKSGVDWNNVKITLSTGNPKSNLAKPHLGTKYLNFTNGYTHRRPVAIQKQKYVYNPSVKKITGVVTDESGLALPGANVRVKGTSAGTQTDFDGYFSLEAKNGSSLVFSYLGYHDQEIPIYASMMNVRMQQDATALEEVIVTGQGTRREKRALGYAVSSVESEDISRTLNGRAAGISIRGTNTVRGGSIKTAPRSPLYVIDGVPVDDFVEGDLDESEIQSVEVLKGANATSVYGTRGANGVIIITTKKSTARDGLNRTDFEIKKSYTIVSDADITAIEINTFQLQAAYSYFTAPLVNENVFLTATFSNWEQYNLLPGEASIYFKGGYSGKTTLDPYTTKAEMVVSLGIDPNITVTRTQNKNFKSRSFTGSNRIVNRTYDLEVKNNKNRSIELKLLDRIPISQNKDIKVDDIVTNDALHDIKKGLLTWKISLPPLESITKSFSFQVKYPRYRSISL
;
A
#
# COMPACT_ATOMS: atom_id res chain seq x y z
N MET A 1 63.90 -37.22 58.85
CA MET A 1 63.30 -37.01 57.50
C MET A 1 61.79 -36.93 57.65
N LYS A 2 61.13 -36.24 56.73
CA LYS A 2 59.92 -35.43 56.92
C LYS A 2 58.61 -36.20 57.25
N ASN A 3 57.78 -35.48 58.01
CA ASN A 3 56.38 -35.75 58.35
C ASN A 3 55.48 -35.94 57.12
N LEU A 4 54.55 -36.90 57.21
CA LEU A 4 53.45 -37.09 56.27
C LEU A 4 52.17 -36.47 56.88
N LEU A 5 51.73 -35.33 56.34
CA LEU A 5 50.49 -34.66 56.74
C LEU A 5 49.40 -34.98 55.71
N GLN A 6 48.33 -35.66 56.13
CA GLN A 6 47.11 -35.84 55.35
C GLN A 6 46.34 -34.51 55.32
N ILE A 7 46.07 -33.98 54.12
CA ILE A 7 45.10 -32.90 53.90
C ILE A 7 43.93 -33.50 53.15
N LEU A 8 42.80 -33.62 53.85
CA LEU A 8 41.49 -33.98 53.32
C LEU A 8 40.86 -32.69 52.75
N THR A 9 40.85 -32.52 51.43
CA THR A 9 40.17 -31.39 50.78
C THR A 9 38.69 -31.71 50.62
N LEU A 10 37.87 -31.11 51.50
CA LEU A 10 36.42 -31.04 51.38
C LEU A 10 36.09 -30.10 50.20
N CYS A 11 35.71 -30.68 49.05
CA CYS A 11 35.25 -29.93 47.90
C CYS A 11 33.77 -29.56 48.11
N PRO A 12 33.37 -28.27 48.13
CA PRO A 12 31.97 -27.92 48.25
C PRO A 12 31.29 -28.22 46.90
N PHE A 13 30.35 -29.16 46.91
CA PHE A 13 29.38 -29.36 45.83
C PHE A 13 28.53 -28.08 45.72
N LEU A 14 28.91 -27.16 44.83
CA LEU A 14 28.03 -26.10 44.37
C LEU A 14 26.92 -26.77 43.56
N LEU A 15 25.76 -26.93 44.19
CA LEU A 15 24.48 -27.12 43.51
C LEU A 15 24.24 -25.88 42.63
N LEU A 16 24.73 -25.92 41.40
CA LEU A 16 24.27 -25.03 40.33
C LEU A 16 22.81 -25.38 40.07
N GLY A 17 21.89 -24.61 40.64
CA GLY A 17 20.48 -24.65 40.25
C GLY A 17 20.36 -24.54 38.73
N ASN A 18 19.41 -25.29 38.16
CA ASN A 18 18.98 -25.14 36.78
C ASN A 18 18.43 -23.73 36.60
N PHE A 19 19.31 -22.81 36.23
CA PHE A 19 18.92 -21.48 35.80
C PHE A 19 18.43 -21.64 34.36
N ASP A 20 17.13 -21.46 34.13
CA ASP A 20 16.55 -21.44 32.78
C ASP A 20 17.02 -20.14 32.12
N PRO A 21 18.03 -20.17 31.22
CA PRO A 21 18.56 -18.94 30.68
C PRO A 21 17.54 -18.35 29.69
N LYS A 22 17.10 -17.12 29.97
CA LYS A 22 16.39 -16.30 28.99
C LYS A 22 17.40 -15.79 27.96
N LEU A 23 17.23 -16.16 26.70
CA LEU A 23 18.14 -15.85 25.61
C LEU A 23 17.43 -15.00 24.56
N PRO A 24 17.89 -13.76 24.30
CA PRO A 24 17.29 -12.94 23.26
C PRO A 24 17.56 -13.54 21.88
N SER A 25 16.52 -13.55 21.05
CA SER A 25 16.61 -13.92 19.63
C SER A 25 16.57 -12.66 18.76
N THR A 26 17.21 -12.70 17.59
CA THR A 26 17.26 -11.54 16.66
C THR A 26 16.68 -11.90 15.31
N VAL A 27 15.85 -11.03 14.73
CA VAL A 27 15.37 -11.19 13.35
C VAL A 27 16.56 -11.02 12.40
N LYS A 28 16.68 -11.93 11.44
CA LYS A 28 17.72 -11.86 10.38
C LYS A 28 17.12 -11.73 9.00
N GLU A 29 16.05 -12.47 8.75
CA GLU A 29 15.40 -12.50 7.45
C GLU A 29 13.88 -12.49 7.63
N VAL A 30 13.19 -11.83 6.71
CA VAL A 30 11.73 -11.83 6.66
C VAL A 30 11.29 -12.09 5.22
N THR A 31 10.46 -13.09 5.04
CA THR A 31 9.71 -13.28 3.79
C THR A 31 8.33 -12.69 3.98
N VAL A 32 8.04 -11.57 3.33
CA VAL A 32 6.74 -10.90 3.41
C VAL A 32 5.86 -11.44 2.29
N TYR A 33 4.68 -11.95 2.63
CA TYR A 33 3.67 -12.41 1.67
C TYR A 33 2.66 -11.29 1.38
N LEU A 34 1.82 -11.47 0.36
CA LEU A 34 0.71 -10.55 0.10
C LEU A 34 -0.26 -10.44 1.29
N ASN A 35 -0.32 -11.51 2.11
CA ASN A 35 -1.02 -11.55 3.38
C ASN A 35 -0.26 -12.45 4.37
N GLY A 36 0.33 -11.83 5.38
CA GLY A 36 1.22 -12.44 6.37
C GLY A 36 2.70 -12.24 6.07
N ALA A 37 3.55 -12.65 7.00
CA ALA A 37 4.99 -12.75 6.81
C ALA A 37 5.54 -13.98 7.53
N GLN A 38 6.64 -14.55 7.02
CA GLN A 38 7.47 -15.52 7.73
C GLN A 38 8.70 -14.79 8.27
N VAL A 39 8.88 -14.84 9.59
CA VAL A 39 9.99 -14.19 10.29
C VAL A 39 10.99 -15.26 10.68
N THR A 40 12.23 -15.09 10.25
CA THR A 40 13.36 -15.95 10.61
C THR A 40 14.27 -15.23 11.60
N ARG A 41 14.49 -15.88 12.75
CA ARG A 41 15.31 -15.39 13.84
C ARG A 41 16.47 -16.34 14.13
N THR A 42 17.52 -15.79 14.72
CA THR A 42 18.65 -16.57 15.21
C THR A 42 18.89 -16.32 16.69
N ALA A 43 19.27 -17.37 17.41
CA ALA A 43 19.73 -17.32 18.79
C ALA A 43 20.94 -18.25 18.96
N ILE A 44 21.87 -17.91 19.85
CA ILE A 44 23.00 -18.77 20.20
C ILE A 44 22.78 -19.23 21.64
N CYS A 45 22.85 -20.54 21.87
CA CYS A 45 22.73 -21.11 23.20
C CYS A 45 23.84 -22.13 23.45
N ASN A 46 24.31 -22.18 24.71
CA ASN A 46 25.25 -23.19 25.17
C ASN A 46 24.49 -24.13 26.09
N ILE A 47 24.48 -25.42 25.74
CA ILE A 47 23.75 -26.45 26.48
C ILE A 47 24.72 -27.46 27.08
N LYS A 48 24.40 -27.92 28.29
CA LYS A 48 25.13 -28.99 28.96
C LYS A 48 24.65 -30.35 28.43
N ALA A 49 25.43 -31.40 28.66
CA ALA A 49 24.96 -32.76 28.42
C ALA A 49 23.77 -33.09 29.32
N GLY A 50 22.79 -33.82 28.80
CA GLY A 50 21.50 -34.12 29.41
C GLY A 50 20.42 -33.10 29.07
N THR A 51 19.38 -33.07 29.90
CA THR A 51 18.20 -32.21 29.68
C THR A 51 18.45 -30.78 30.14
N SER A 52 18.12 -29.81 29.30
CA SER A 52 18.20 -28.37 29.58
C SER A 52 16.91 -27.67 29.14
N ASN A 53 16.41 -26.74 29.95
CA ASN A 53 15.34 -25.82 29.57
C ASN A 53 15.96 -24.50 29.12
N ILE A 54 15.43 -23.91 28.05
CA ILE A 54 15.91 -22.64 27.48
C ILE A 54 14.71 -21.83 27.06
N THR A 55 14.67 -20.55 27.41
CA THR A 55 13.59 -19.65 26.97
C THR A 55 14.13 -18.61 26.01
N LEU A 56 13.67 -18.64 24.76
CA LEU A 56 13.99 -17.63 23.76
C LEU A 56 13.05 -16.44 23.91
N THR A 57 13.58 -15.22 23.95
CA THR A 57 12.79 -13.98 24.13
C THR A 57 12.82 -13.08 22.88
N GLY A 58 11.94 -12.08 22.87
CA GLY A 58 11.80 -11.10 21.80
C GLY A 58 11.03 -11.61 20.57
N LEU A 59 10.27 -12.69 20.70
CA LEU A 59 9.40 -13.20 19.64
C LEU A 59 8.17 -12.29 19.48
N SER A 60 7.55 -12.35 18.30
CA SER A 60 6.28 -11.68 18.04
C SER A 60 5.19 -12.23 18.96
N THR A 61 4.22 -11.38 19.35
CA THR A 61 2.99 -11.78 20.06
C THR A 61 1.86 -12.21 19.11
N LYS A 62 2.13 -12.17 17.80
CA LYS A 62 1.17 -12.47 16.71
C LYS A 62 1.57 -13.71 15.92
N ILE A 63 2.25 -14.64 16.58
CA ILE A 63 2.74 -15.87 15.97
C ILE A 63 1.58 -16.83 15.74
N ASP A 64 1.56 -17.46 14.56
CA ASP A 64 0.81 -18.69 14.35
C ASP A 64 1.61 -19.84 14.98
N GLU A 65 1.23 -20.27 16.18
CA GLU A 65 1.98 -21.28 16.95
C GLU A 65 2.22 -22.58 16.17
N SER A 66 1.27 -22.96 15.31
CA SER A 66 1.39 -24.16 14.46
C SER A 66 2.46 -24.05 13.38
N SER A 67 2.94 -22.84 13.11
CA SER A 67 3.95 -22.55 12.09
C SER A 67 5.38 -22.50 12.63
N ILE A 68 5.58 -22.62 13.94
CA ILE A 68 6.91 -22.51 14.54
C ILE A 68 7.78 -23.69 14.08
N GLN A 69 8.93 -23.36 13.50
CA GLN A 69 9.94 -24.30 13.02
C GLN A 69 11.27 -23.98 13.68
N LEU A 70 11.94 -25.02 14.20
CA LEU A 70 13.26 -24.91 14.81
C LEU A 70 14.29 -25.73 14.03
N SER A 71 15.43 -25.14 13.73
CA SER A 71 16.57 -25.79 13.07
C SER A 71 17.89 -25.39 13.71
N GLY A 72 18.99 -26.05 13.33
CA GLY A 72 20.33 -25.81 13.91
C GLY A 72 20.63 -26.64 15.17
N LEU A 73 19.90 -27.75 15.38
CA LEU A 73 19.98 -28.59 16.58
C LEU A 73 21.16 -29.58 16.60
N GLN A 74 21.80 -29.85 15.46
CA GLN A 74 22.87 -30.84 15.35
C GLN A 74 22.41 -32.21 15.89
N SER A 75 23.04 -32.74 16.94
CA SER A 75 22.70 -34.03 17.59
C SER A 75 21.72 -33.91 18.76
N VAL A 76 21.15 -32.72 19.00
CA VAL A 76 20.31 -32.41 20.15
C VAL A 76 18.85 -32.66 19.81
N SER A 77 18.11 -33.31 20.72
CA SER A 77 16.70 -33.63 20.53
C SER A 77 15.78 -32.61 21.23
N ILE A 78 14.65 -32.28 20.60
CA ILE A 78 13.59 -31.48 21.23
C ILE A 78 12.66 -32.42 21.99
N LEU A 79 12.48 -32.17 23.29
CA LEU A 79 11.50 -32.87 24.12
C LEU A 79 10.17 -32.12 24.20
N SER A 80 10.19 -30.79 24.31
CA SER A 80 8.99 -29.94 24.23
C SER A 80 9.32 -28.55 23.69
N MET A 81 8.27 -27.88 23.18
CA MET A 81 8.30 -26.51 22.69
C MET A 81 6.99 -25.84 23.11
N ASP A 82 7.11 -24.81 23.93
CA ASP A 82 5.97 -24.14 24.55
C ASP A 82 6.12 -22.63 24.30
N TYR A 83 5.12 -22.03 23.64
CA TYR A 83 5.08 -20.60 23.35
C TYR A 83 4.13 -19.90 24.33
N ASP A 84 4.56 -18.76 24.88
CA ASP A 84 3.74 -17.94 25.77
C ASP A 84 4.01 -16.44 25.54
N ILE A 85 3.11 -15.58 25.98
CA ILE A 85 3.26 -14.12 25.89
C ILE A 85 3.59 -13.59 27.29
N ASN A 86 4.75 -12.95 27.41
CA ASN A 86 5.14 -12.27 28.63
C ASN A 86 4.57 -10.85 28.65
N TYR A 87 3.56 -10.63 29.51
CA TYR A 87 2.88 -9.35 29.72
C TYR A 87 3.59 -8.41 30.72
N LEU A 88 4.67 -8.85 31.38
CA LEU A 88 5.26 -8.16 32.55
C LEU A 88 6.55 -7.37 32.24
N SER A 89 6.90 -7.13 30.98
CA SER A 89 8.25 -6.71 30.56
C SER A 89 8.59 -5.21 30.56
N ALA A 90 7.78 -4.28 31.09
CA ALA A 90 8.13 -2.85 31.01
C ALA A 90 7.88 -2.02 32.30
N LEU A 91 8.93 -1.91 33.13
CA LEU A 91 9.15 -0.81 34.08
C LEU A 91 10.59 -0.25 33.91
N GLU A 92 11.13 -0.28 32.69
CA GLU A 92 12.53 0.08 32.41
C GLU A 92 12.68 1.53 31.92
N ASN A 93 12.32 2.53 32.73
CA ASN A 93 13.00 3.83 32.62
C ASN A 93 13.06 4.64 33.94
N PRO A 94 13.78 4.14 34.97
CA PRO A 94 13.95 4.89 36.22
C PRO A 94 14.72 6.22 36.05
N GLU A 95 15.64 6.32 35.07
CA GLU A 95 16.55 7.47 34.92
C GLU A 95 15.85 8.76 34.50
N GLU A 96 14.79 8.69 33.68
CA GLU A 96 14.01 9.87 33.25
C GLU A 96 12.76 10.12 34.13
N VAL A 97 12.22 9.07 34.77
CA VAL A 97 11.00 9.15 35.60
C VAL A 97 11.28 9.73 37.00
N GLN A 98 12.36 9.28 37.66
CA GLN A 98 12.70 9.77 39.01
C GLN A 98 12.90 11.28 39.13
N PRO A 99 13.60 11.98 38.20
CA PRO A 99 13.78 13.43 38.31
C PRO A 99 12.46 14.19 38.13
N LEU A 100 11.56 13.72 37.24
CA LEU A 100 10.25 14.33 37.03
C LEU A 100 9.33 14.12 38.24
N GLN A 101 9.35 12.93 38.85
CA GLN A 101 8.60 12.65 40.07
C GLN A 101 9.08 13.51 41.24
N ARG A 102 10.41 13.62 41.44
CA ARG A 102 11.00 14.47 42.47
C ARG A 102 10.56 15.94 42.32
N ARG A 103 10.46 16.43 41.08
CA ARG A 103 10.01 17.79 40.79
C ARG A 103 8.54 18.01 41.14
N ILE A 104 7.67 17.00 40.94
CA ILE A 104 6.28 17.06 41.41
C ILE A 104 6.24 17.18 42.94
N ASP A 105 7.01 16.36 43.64
CA ASP A 105 7.04 16.33 45.11
C ASP A 105 7.55 17.67 45.70
N GLU A 106 8.57 18.26 45.07
CA GLU A 106 9.10 19.60 45.42
C GLU A 106 8.02 20.69 45.26
N MET A 107 7.28 20.65 44.16
CA MET A 107 6.22 21.63 43.87
C MET A 107 5.01 21.47 44.78
N GLN A 108 4.64 20.23 45.13
CA GLN A 108 3.60 19.97 46.13
C GLN A 108 4.01 20.49 47.51
N THR A 109 5.29 20.37 47.87
CA THR A 109 5.82 20.93 49.11
C THR A 109 5.71 22.46 49.12
N GLN A 110 6.01 23.13 48.00
CA GLN A 110 5.84 24.59 47.87
C GLN A 110 4.37 25.02 48.00
N ILE A 111 3.44 24.28 47.39
CA ILE A 111 2.00 24.53 47.54
C ILE A 111 1.59 24.42 49.01
N ALA A 112 2.09 23.40 49.74
CA ALA A 112 1.78 23.24 51.16
C ALA A 112 2.29 24.42 52.00
N LEU A 113 3.49 24.94 51.73
CA LEU A 113 4.03 26.13 52.40
C LEU A 113 3.22 27.41 52.12
N LEU A 114 2.78 27.59 50.88
CA LEU A 114 1.92 28.71 50.49
C LEU A 114 0.54 28.61 51.17
N ASN A 115 -0.04 27.42 51.28
CA ASN A 115 -1.29 27.20 52.03
C ASN A 115 -1.15 27.52 53.52
N ASN A 116 -0.04 27.14 54.15
CA ASN A 116 0.25 27.52 55.54
C ASN A 116 0.34 29.04 55.70
N THR A 117 0.92 29.73 54.72
CA THR A 117 1.04 31.19 54.70
C THR A 117 -0.34 31.85 54.57
N ILE A 118 -1.18 31.36 53.65
CA ILE A 118 -2.56 31.82 53.48
C ILE A 118 -3.34 31.64 54.78
N SER A 119 -3.27 30.46 55.40
CA SER A 119 -3.96 30.19 56.67
C SER A 119 -3.53 31.14 57.79
N GLY A 120 -2.22 31.42 57.91
CA GLY A 120 -1.74 32.40 58.91
C GLY A 120 -2.22 33.83 58.65
N LEU A 121 -2.28 34.23 57.38
CA LEU A 121 -2.80 35.54 56.96
C LEU A 121 -4.32 35.67 57.18
N GLU A 122 -5.07 34.59 56.95
CA GLU A 122 -6.51 34.52 57.21
C GLU A 122 -6.82 34.61 58.72
N GLU A 123 -6.04 33.94 59.57
CA GLU A 123 -6.15 34.07 61.03
C GLU A 123 -5.84 35.50 61.49
N GLU A 124 -4.81 36.14 60.93
CA GLU A 124 -4.52 37.55 61.20
C GLU A 124 -5.69 38.45 60.80
N GLU A 125 -6.28 38.23 59.62
CA GLU A 125 -7.47 38.94 59.16
C GLU A 125 -8.65 38.76 60.13
N GLN A 126 -8.88 37.56 60.66
CA GLN A 126 -9.93 37.29 61.65
C GLN A 126 -9.69 38.07 62.95
N VAL A 127 -8.45 38.10 63.45
CA VAL A 127 -8.09 38.88 64.65
C VAL A 127 -8.34 40.37 64.42
N ILE A 128 -7.99 40.87 63.24
CA ILE A 128 -8.24 42.26 62.85
C ILE A 128 -9.76 42.53 62.81
N TYR A 129 -10.57 41.64 62.23
CA TYR A 129 -12.03 41.80 62.22
C TYR A 129 -12.67 41.72 63.60
N ALA A 130 -12.21 40.82 64.47
CA ALA A 130 -12.71 40.71 65.85
C ALA A 130 -12.47 41.99 66.67
N ASN A 131 -11.38 42.72 66.38
CA ASN A 131 -11.04 43.97 67.04
C ASN A 131 -11.64 45.22 66.37
N ARG A 132 -12.45 45.06 65.31
CA ARG A 132 -13.12 46.16 64.60
C ARG A 132 -14.21 46.83 65.43
N SER A 133 -14.81 46.13 66.41
CA SER A 133 -15.85 46.71 67.26
C SER A 133 -15.23 47.74 68.21
N VAL A 134 -15.39 49.02 67.88
CA VAL A 134 -15.16 50.11 68.82
C VAL A 134 -16.29 50.07 69.84
N GLY A 135 -16.09 49.29 70.91
CA GLY A 135 -17.05 49.20 72.00
C GLY A 135 -17.29 50.58 72.61
N THR A 136 -18.55 50.92 72.84
CA THR A 136 -19.07 52.17 73.45
C THR A 136 -18.61 52.41 74.91
N ARG A 137 -17.55 51.73 75.36
CA ARG A 137 -16.96 51.80 76.72
C ARG A 137 -15.58 52.44 76.77
N LEU A 138 -14.99 52.88 75.66
CA LEU A 138 -13.77 53.70 75.66
C LEU A 138 -14.11 55.18 75.46
N GLN A 139 -14.08 55.94 76.56
CA GLN A 139 -14.18 57.39 76.56
C GLN A 139 -13.03 58.02 75.75
N ASN A 140 -13.38 59.02 74.93
CA ASN A 140 -12.49 59.92 74.15
C ASN A 140 -11.70 59.28 72.99
N LEU A 141 -12.42 58.70 72.01
CA LEU A 141 -11.89 58.54 70.66
C LEU A 141 -12.06 59.85 69.88
N SER A 142 -10.95 60.56 69.63
CA SER A 142 -10.96 61.73 68.75
C SER A 142 -11.11 61.31 67.29
N LEU A 143 -11.57 62.22 66.44
CA LEU A 143 -11.71 61.99 65.00
C LEU A 143 -10.37 61.58 64.36
N GLU A 144 -9.25 62.09 64.87
CA GLU A 144 -7.89 61.76 64.44
C GLU A 144 -7.59 60.27 64.70
N LYS A 145 -7.86 59.76 65.91
CA LYS A 145 -7.63 58.34 66.24
C LYS A 145 -8.50 57.40 65.40
N VAL A 146 -9.73 57.78 65.09
CA VAL A 146 -10.61 57.00 64.20
C VAL A 146 -10.05 56.96 62.77
N LYS A 147 -9.50 58.07 62.27
CA LYS A 147 -8.82 58.11 60.96
C LYS A 147 -7.55 57.26 60.93
N GLU A 148 -6.76 57.27 62.00
CA GLU A 148 -5.56 56.43 62.15
C GLU A 148 -5.92 54.94 62.15
N ILE A 149 -6.89 54.54 62.97
CA ILE A 149 -7.38 53.16 63.05
C ILE A 149 -7.95 52.71 61.70
N SER A 150 -8.79 53.54 61.06
CA SER A 150 -9.36 53.26 59.73
C SER A 150 -8.27 53.12 58.66
N THR A 151 -7.20 53.92 58.75
CA THR A 151 -6.05 53.84 57.83
C THR A 151 -5.25 52.57 58.04
N TYR A 152 -4.93 52.23 59.29
CA TYR A 152 -4.27 50.96 59.63
C TYR A 152 -5.07 49.74 59.14
N TYR A 153 -6.39 49.70 59.40
CA TYR A 153 -7.26 48.63 58.90
C TYR A 153 -7.23 48.54 57.37
N ARG A 154 -7.39 49.68 56.68
CA ARG A 154 -7.39 49.72 55.21
C ARG A 154 -6.07 49.22 54.66
N GLU A 155 -4.94 49.70 55.18
CA GLU A 155 -3.61 49.33 54.69
C GLU A 155 -3.27 47.86 54.99
N ARG A 156 -3.50 47.40 56.23
CA ARG A 156 -3.14 46.03 56.63
C ARG A 156 -4.03 44.98 55.98
N ILE A 157 -5.35 45.19 55.94
CA ILE A 157 -6.26 44.27 55.24
C ILE A 157 -5.94 44.22 53.74
N THR A 158 -5.66 45.37 53.11
CA THR A 158 -5.27 45.37 51.69
C THR A 158 -3.96 44.61 51.48
N ALA A 159 -2.97 44.80 52.35
CA ALA A 159 -1.71 44.06 52.28
C ALA A 159 -1.90 42.54 52.48
N ILE A 160 -2.74 42.13 53.45
CA ILE A 160 -3.08 40.72 53.68
C ILE A 160 -3.78 40.12 52.46
N LYS A 161 -4.80 40.80 51.91
CA LYS A 161 -5.54 40.32 50.73
C LYS A 161 -4.64 40.22 49.50
N ASN A 162 -3.75 41.18 49.27
CA ASN A 162 -2.79 41.13 48.18
C ASN A 162 -1.81 39.96 48.35
N ALA A 163 -1.29 39.73 49.57
CA ALA A 163 -0.39 38.61 49.84
C ALA A 163 -1.08 37.24 49.65
N ILE A 164 -2.35 37.11 50.07
CA ILE A 164 -3.16 35.91 49.81
C ILE A 164 -3.39 35.73 48.30
N PHE A 165 -3.67 36.81 47.56
CA PHE A 165 -3.84 36.76 46.12
C PHE A 165 -2.55 36.32 45.40
N ASP A 166 -1.40 36.86 45.79
CA ASP A 166 -0.10 36.49 45.24
C ASP A 166 0.24 35.02 45.53
N ALA A 167 -0.02 34.54 46.75
CA ALA A 167 0.18 33.14 47.13
C ALA A 167 -0.73 32.20 46.32
N ASN A 168 -2.00 32.55 46.13
CA ASN A 168 -2.92 31.76 45.29
C ASN A 168 -2.49 31.74 43.81
N THR A 169 -1.94 32.85 43.30
CA THR A 169 -1.39 32.92 41.93
C THR A 169 -0.22 31.95 41.78
N GLN A 170 0.71 31.93 42.74
CA GLN A 170 1.81 30.97 42.75
C GLN A 170 1.34 29.52 42.86
N ILE A 171 0.32 29.22 43.67
CA ILE A 171 -0.28 27.87 43.76
C ILE A 171 -0.84 27.45 42.41
N ASN A 172 -1.52 28.35 41.68
CA ASN A 172 -2.06 28.04 40.36
C ASN A 172 -0.95 27.74 39.34
N ASP A 173 0.12 28.54 39.33
CA ASP A 173 1.28 28.32 38.45
C ASP A 173 1.96 26.97 38.75
N LEU A 174 2.12 26.62 40.03
CA LEU A 174 2.67 25.32 40.43
C LEU A 174 1.76 24.17 40.00
N ASN A 175 0.43 24.31 40.11
CA ASN A 175 -0.52 23.29 39.67
C ASN A 175 -0.50 23.07 38.15
N GLU A 176 -0.40 24.13 37.34
CA GLU A 176 -0.28 24.01 35.88
C GLU A 176 1.02 23.32 35.45
N ASN A 177 2.12 23.63 36.13
CA ASN A 177 3.40 22.96 35.93
C ASN A 177 3.34 21.47 36.34
N ILE A 178 2.70 21.13 37.47
CA ILE A 178 2.45 19.73 37.87
C ILE A 178 1.63 19.00 36.79
N ARG A 179 0.56 19.60 36.28
CA ARG A 179 -0.24 19.01 35.18
C ARG A 179 0.58 18.76 33.92
N THR A 180 1.49 19.67 33.60
CA THR A 180 2.39 19.53 32.44
C THR A 180 3.37 18.37 32.62
N ILE A 181 4.01 18.27 33.79
CA ILE A 181 4.92 17.16 34.12
C ILE A 181 4.16 15.83 34.18
N GLN A 182 2.94 15.81 34.70
CA GLN A 182 2.08 14.62 34.70
C GLN A 182 1.72 14.16 33.28
N LYS A 183 1.50 15.09 32.33
CA LYS A 183 1.31 14.73 30.91
C LYS A 183 2.59 14.15 30.31
N GLN A 184 3.76 14.71 30.62
CA GLN A 184 5.06 14.17 30.20
C GLN A 184 5.31 12.77 30.77
N LEU A 185 5.01 12.54 32.06
CA LEU A 185 5.06 11.21 32.68
C LEU A 185 4.06 10.24 32.04
N ALA A 186 2.84 10.68 31.73
CA ALA A 186 1.86 9.86 31.03
C ALA A 186 2.27 9.53 29.59
N GLU A 187 3.07 10.39 28.95
CA GLU A 187 3.63 10.16 27.61
C GLU A 187 4.83 9.21 27.65
N LEU A 188 5.72 9.34 28.65
CA LEU A 188 6.79 8.39 28.92
C LEU A 188 6.26 6.99 29.29
N ASN A 189 5.19 6.94 30.09
CA ASN A 189 4.47 5.71 30.46
C ASN A 189 3.59 5.15 29.33
N LYS A 190 3.41 5.89 28.23
CA LYS A 190 2.73 5.42 27.01
C LYS A 190 3.67 4.70 26.05
N THR A 191 4.92 4.42 26.43
CA THR A 191 5.69 3.39 25.76
C THR A 191 4.93 2.08 25.99
N PRO A 192 4.34 1.45 24.95
CA PRO A 192 3.50 0.29 25.16
C PRO A 192 4.29 -0.75 25.95
N GLU A 193 3.64 -1.35 26.95
CA GLU A 193 4.08 -2.63 27.52
C GLU A 193 4.53 -3.49 26.34
N LYS A 194 5.84 -3.69 26.17
CA LYS A 194 6.32 -4.55 25.09
C LYS A 194 6.07 -5.98 25.56
N GLU A 195 4.79 -6.38 25.51
CA GLU A 195 4.41 -7.77 25.50
C GLU A 195 5.33 -8.47 24.49
N GLN A 196 6.07 -9.47 24.95
CA GLN A 196 7.00 -10.20 24.09
C GLN A 196 6.63 -11.67 24.11
N GLY A 197 6.68 -12.29 22.93
CA GLY A 197 6.60 -13.74 22.84
C GLY A 197 7.86 -14.37 23.45
N GLU A 198 7.66 -15.41 24.24
CA GLU A 198 8.69 -16.28 24.77
C GLU A 198 8.47 -17.70 24.25
N LEU A 199 9.55 -18.38 23.85
CA LEU A 199 9.53 -19.78 23.40
C LEU A 199 10.40 -20.61 24.33
N THR A 200 9.78 -21.42 25.18
CA THR A 200 10.46 -22.34 26.07
C THR A 200 10.71 -23.67 25.36
N LEU A 201 11.97 -24.07 25.32
CA LEU A 201 12.45 -25.29 24.70
C LEU A 201 13.00 -26.20 25.78
N LYS A 202 12.52 -27.44 25.82
CA LYS A 202 13.14 -28.51 26.60
C LYS A 202 13.98 -29.36 25.65
N LEU A 203 15.30 -29.30 25.79
CA LEU A 203 16.26 -29.96 24.90
C LEU A 203 17.00 -31.07 25.64
N ASP A 204 17.35 -32.14 24.93
CA ASP A 204 18.23 -33.20 25.43
C ASP A 204 19.47 -33.33 24.55
N ALA A 205 20.64 -33.11 25.16
CA ALA A 205 21.92 -33.10 24.46
C ALA A 205 22.80 -34.28 24.91
N PRO A 206 23.33 -35.09 23.98
CA PRO A 206 24.21 -36.20 24.36
C PRO A 206 25.56 -35.71 24.92
N ILE A 207 26.02 -34.54 24.47
CA ILE A 207 27.26 -33.89 24.90
C ILE A 207 27.03 -32.37 25.01
N ALA A 208 27.82 -31.71 25.87
CA ALA A 208 27.79 -30.26 25.98
C ALA A 208 28.17 -29.62 24.63
N THR A 209 27.32 -28.74 24.11
CA THR A 209 27.40 -28.22 22.74
C THR A 209 26.95 -26.76 22.69
N SER A 210 27.49 -26.00 21.73
CA SER A 210 26.99 -24.67 21.37
C SER A 210 26.13 -24.76 20.11
N LEU A 211 24.89 -24.31 20.20
CA LEU A 211 23.94 -24.32 19.08
C LEU A 211 23.70 -22.91 18.57
N ARG A 212 23.69 -22.77 17.24
CA ARG A 212 23.11 -21.61 16.56
C ARG A 212 21.72 -22.02 16.08
N LEU A 213 20.72 -21.70 16.89
CA LEU A 213 19.32 -22.00 16.60
C LEU A 213 18.78 -21.01 15.57
N THR A 214 18.06 -21.53 14.60
CA THR A 214 17.26 -20.74 13.66
C THR A 214 15.79 -21.07 13.88
N ILE A 215 15.01 -20.04 14.21
CA ILE A 215 13.58 -20.11 14.50
C ILE A 215 12.85 -19.42 13.36
N SER A 216 11.92 -20.12 12.72
CA SER A 216 11.05 -19.55 11.68
C SER A 216 9.60 -19.68 12.12
N TYR A 217 8.81 -18.63 11.94
CA TYR A 217 7.38 -18.64 12.25
C TYR A 217 6.62 -17.66 11.37
N GLN A 218 5.31 -17.86 11.24
CA GLN A 218 4.41 -16.99 10.50
C GLN A 218 3.69 -16.00 11.42
N VAL A 219 3.43 -14.80 10.90
CA VAL A 219 2.59 -13.76 11.53
C VAL A 219 1.51 -13.32 10.54
N SER A 220 0.30 -13.05 11.04
CA SER A 220 -0.84 -12.63 10.21
C SER A 220 -0.89 -11.12 9.95
N ASP A 221 -0.40 -10.31 10.89
CA ASP A 221 -0.58 -8.85 10.88
C ASP A 221 0.54 -8.13 10.13
N ALA A 222 0.98 -8.71 9.02
CA ALA A 222 1.99 -8.13 8.14
C ALA A 222 1.67 -8.47 6.70
N GLY A 223 2.24 -7.75 5.75
CA GLY A 223 2.10 -8.09 4.34
C GLY A 223 2.70 -7.05 3.44
N TRP A 224 2.59 -7.27 2.14
CA TRP A 224 2.96 -6.27 1.15
C TRP A 224 1.92 -6.16 0.04
N ILE A 225 1.83 -4.97 -0.54
CA ILE A 225 0.89 -4.64 -1.61
C ILE A 225 1.70 -4.11 -2.81
N PRO A 226 1.43 -4.57 -4.04
CA PRO A 226 2.05 -4.02 -5.22
C PRO A 226 1.62 -2.57 -5.44
N ASN A 227 2.59 -1.70 -5.68
CA ASN A 227 2.39 -0.31 -6.03
C ASN A 227 3.29 0.08 -7.20
N TYR A 228 2.79 0.96 -8.07
CA TYR A 228 3.49 1.35 -9.28
C TYR A 228 3.64 2.86 -9.37
N GLU A 229 4.75 3.31 -9.96
CA GLU A 229 4.87 4.66 -10.50
C GLU A 229 5.14 4.57 -11.98
N ILE A 230 4.30 5.23 -12.76
CA ILE A 230 4.41 5.30 -14.22
C ILE A 230 4.81 6.72 -14.58
N LYS A 231 5.95 6.90 -15.23
CA LYS A 231 6.51 8.20 -15.58
C LYS A 231 6.80 8.28 -17.06
N SER A 232 6.46 9.40 -17.68
CA SER A 232 6.91 9.74 -19.03
C SER A 232 7.25 11.23 -19.11
N ASN A 233 8.38 11.55 -19.75
CA ASN A 233 8.85 12.92 -19.90
C ASN A 233 8.23 13.62 -21.12
N ASP A 234 7.95 12.88 -22.20
CA ASP A 234 7.21 13.36 -23.37
C ASP A 234 6.72 12.15 -24.20
N ILE A 235 5.93 12.40 -25.23
CA ILE A 235 5.24 11.38 -26.04
C ILE A 235 6.16 10.59 -27.00
N ASP A 236 7.42 10.99 -27.13
CA ASP A 236 8.46 10.32 -27.91
C ASP A 236 9.44 9.53 -27.04
N GLN A 237 9.25 9.56 -25.72
CA GLN A 237 10.12 8.91 -24.75
C GLN A 237 9.47 7.62 -24.22
N PRO A 238 10.27 6.61 -23.82
CA PRO A 238 9.75 5.40 -23.22
C PRO A 238 9.06 5.69 -21.89
N LEU A 239 8.12 4.82 -21.53
CA LEU A 239 7.40 4.87 -20.27
C LEU A 239 8.25 4.17 -19.19
N LEU A 240 8.58 4.88 -18.13
CA LEU A 240 9.25 4.30 -16.96
C LEU A 240 8.22 3.74 -15.99
N LEU A 241 8.26 2.44 -15.73
CA LEU A 241 7.43 1.75 -14.75
C LEU A 241 8.30 1.33 -13.57
N ALA A 242 8.21 2.05 -12.45
CA ALA A 242 8.81 1.61 -11.19
C ALA A 242 7.83 0.68 -10.46
N TYR A 243 8.25 -0.55 -10.22
CA TYR A 243 7.52 -1.54 -9.45
C TYR A 243 7.99 -1.54 -7.99
N LYS A 244 7.08 -1.22 -7.08
CA LYS A 244 7.34 -1.10 -5.64
C LYS A 244 6.43 -2.06 -4.86
N ALA A 245 6.89 -2.45 -3.68
CA ALA A 245 6.09 -3.07 -2.65
C ALA A 245 5.85 -2.09 -1.51
N HIS A 246 4.60 -1.88 -1.17
CA HIS A 246 4.20 -1.23 0.07
C HIS A 246 4.11 -2.30 1.16
N VAL A 247 5.19 -2.43 1.94
CA VAL A 247 5.28 -3.37 3.06
C VAL A 247 4.70 -2.71 4.31
N TYR A 248 3.88 -3.44 5.05
CA TYR A 248 3.31 -3.02 6.33
C TYR A 248 3.44 -4.16 7.34
N GLN A 249 3.60 -3.84 8.62
CA GLN A 249 3.63 -4.84 9.68
C GLN A 249 3.19 -4.29 11.02
N LYS A 250 2.50 -5.13 11.78
CA LYS A 250 2.07 -4.92 13.16
C LYS A 250 2.27 -6.21 13.96
N SER A 251 3.43 -6.85 13.77
CA SER A 251 3.77 -8.12 14.39
C SER A 251 4.15 -8.00 15.88
N GLY A 252 4.21 -6.79 16.41
CA GLY A 252 4.66 -6.49 17.78
C GLY A 252 6.19 -6.38 17.91
N VAL A 253 6.95 -6.65 16.85
CA VAL A 253 8.42 -6.61 16.88
C VAL A 253 8.94 -5.89 15.64
N ASP A 254 9.86 -4.94 15.85
CA ASP A 254 10.52 -4.23 14.77
C ASP A 254 11.50 -5.14 14.03
N TRP A 255 11.52 -5.03 12.70
CA TRP A 255 12.47 -5.74 11.86
C TRP A 255 13.64 -4.82 11.57
N ASN A 256 14.69 -4.86 12.40
CA ASN A 256 15.82 -3.93 12.30
C ASN A 256 16.92 -4.44 11.38
N ASN A 257 17.19 -3.72 10.28
CA ASN A 257 18.22 -4.03 9.28
C ASN A 257 18.21 -5.50 8.82
N VAL A 258 17.04 -5.98 8.42
CA VAL A 258 16.81 -7.38 8.04
C VAL A 258 16.86 -7.57 6.52
N LYS A 259 17.22 -8.77 6.08
CA LYS A 259 17.05 -9.17 4.68
C LYS A 259 15.57 -9.39 4.38
N ILE A 260 15.06 -8.74 3.34
CA ILE A 260 13.66 -8.84 2.93
C ILE A 260 13.54 -9.69 1.66
N THR A 261 12.62 -10.64 1.67
CA THR A 261 12.12 -11.32 0.48
C THR A 261 10.64 -11.02 0.33
N LEU A 262 10.20 -10.55 -0.83
CA LEU A 262 8.78 -10.31 -1.10
C LEU A 262 8.24 -11.49 -1.90
N SER A 263 7.23 -12.17 -1.39
CA SER A 263 6.67 -13.36 -2.02
C SER A 263 5.23 -13.14 -2.46
N THR A 264 4.92 -13.55 -3.68
CA THR A 264 3.53 -13.61 -4.18
C THR A 264 2.80 -14.88 -3.70
N GLY A 265 3.50 -15.78 -3.02
CA GLY A 265 2.96 -17.03 -2.51
C GLY A 265 1.98 -16.83 -1.36
N ASN A 266 1.10 -17.81 -1.17
CA ASN A 266 0.23 -17.89 0.00
C ASN A 266 0.53 -19.17 0.79
N PRO A 267 1.19 -19.07 1.95
CA PRO A 267 1.53 -20.25 2.75
C PRO A 267 0.31 -20.98 3.32
N LYS A 268 -0.85 -20.31 3.40
CA LYS A 268 -2.11 -20.87 3.91
C LYS A 268 -2.96 -21.53 2.82
N SER A 269 -2.45 -21.62 1.59
CA SER A 269 -3.21 -22.20 0.47
C SER A 269 -3.41 -23.71 0.64
N ASN A 270 -4.62 -24.19 0.36
CA ASN A 270 -4.91 -25.62 0.36
C ASN A 270 -4.27 -26.28 -0.88
N LEU A 271 -3.33 -27.19 -0.65
CA LEU A 271 -2.64 -27.94 -1.70
C LEU A 271 -3.34 -29.25 -2.06
N ALA A 272 -4.44 -29.60 -1.40
CA ALA A 272 -5.20 -30.79 -1.72
C ALA A 272 -5.82 -30.69 -3.12
N LYS A 273 -5.41 -31.60 -4.01
CA LYS A 273 -6.01 -31.76 -5.33
C LYS A 273 -7.50 -32.10 -5.18
N PRO A 274 -8.42 -31.37 -5.82
CA PRO A 274 -9.84 -31.71 -5.77
C PRO A 274 -10.10 -33.03 -6.51
N HIS A 275 -11.00 -33.83 -5.97
CA HIS A 275 -11.55 -35.02 -6.64
C HIS A 275 -12.91 -34.67 -7.26
N LEU A 276 -13.09 -34.98 -8.54
CA LEU A 276 -14.36 -34.85 -9.24
C LEU A 276 -15.04 -36.22 -9.33
N GLY A 277 -16.09 -36.42 -8.53
CA GLY A 277 -16.92 -37.62 -8.60
C GLY A 277 -18.01 -37.51 -9.67
N THR A 278 -18.56 -38.65 -10.09
CA THR A 278 -19.73 -38.72 -10.96
C THR A 278 -20.92 -37.97 -10.33
N LYS A 279 -21.50 -37.02 -11.06
CA LYS A 279 -22.72 -36.31 -10.66
C LYS A 279 -23.95 -37.08 -11.15
N TYR A 280 -24.67 -37.73 -10.23
CA TYR A 280 -25.97 -38.33 -10.52
C TYR A 280 -27.07 -37.26 -10.46
N LEU A 281 -27.95 -37.27 -11.45
CA LEU A 281 -29.13 -36.39 -11.47
C LEU A 281 -30.23 -37.02 -10.61
N ASN A 282 -30.89 -36.21 -9.77
CA ASN A 282 -32.03 -36.64 -8.97
C ASN A 282 -33.07 -35.51 -8.88
N PHE A 283 -34.34 -35.85 -8.65
CA PHE A 283 -35.39 -34.88 -8.40
C PHE A 283 -35.10 -34.13 -7.10
N THR A 284 -35.19 -32.80 -7.15
CA THR A 284 -35.04 -31.96 -5.96
C THR A 284 -36.43 -31.64 -5.42
N ASN A 285 -36.66 -31.84 -4.12
CA ASN A 285 -37.78 -31.16 -3.47
C ASN A 285 -37.41 -29.69 -3.38
N GLY A 286 -38.35 -28.81 -3.76
CA GLY A 286 -38.17 -27.37 -3.69
C GLY A 286 -37.63 -26.94 -2.32
N TYR A 287 -36.92 -25.81 -2.28
CA TYR A 287 -36.30 -25.22 -1.09
C TYR A 287 -34.92 -25.77 -0.68
N THR A 288 -33.95 -25.84 -1.60
CA THR A 288 -32.59 -25.29 -1.40
C THR A 288 -31.74 -25.50 -2.66
N HIS A 289 -31.70 -24.53 -3.57
CA HIS A 289 -30.73 -24.52 -4.66
C HIS A 289 -29.41 -23.92 -4.17
N ARG A 290 -28.64 -24.64 -3.35
CA ARG A 290 -27.23 -24.29 -3.14
C ARG A 290 -26.43 -24.87 -4.29
N ARG A 291 -26.19 -24.06 -5.33
CA ARG A 291 -25.26 -24.44 -6.40
C ARG A 291 -23.85 -24.55 -5.78
N PRO A 292 -23.16 -25.68 -5.93
CA PRO A 292 -21.73 -25.72 -5.60
C PRO A 292 -21.02 -24.76 -6.56
N VAL A 293 -20.50 -23.67 -6.03
CA VAL A 293 -19.72 -22.71 -6.80
C VAL A 293 -18.28 -23.21 -6.84
N ALA A 294 -17.72 -23.34 -8.05
CA ALA A 294 -16.29 -23.59 -8.19
C ALA A 294 -15.52 -22.46 -7.51
N ILE A 295 -14.51 -22.80 -6.69
CA ILE A 295 -13.65 -21.79 -6.08
C ILE A 295 -12.97 -21.01 -7.20
N GLN A 296 -13.27 -19.72 -7.31
CA GLN A 296 -12.62 -18.87 -8.31
C GLN A 296 -11.21 -18.51 -7.86
N LYS A 297 -10.29 -18.41 -8.82
CA LYS A 297 -8.93 -17.94 -8.57
C LYS A 297 -8.99 -16.52 -8.02
N GLN A 298 -8.46 -16.31 -6.82
CA GLN A 298 -8.41 -14.99 -6.20
C GLN A 298 -7.36 -14.16 -6.93
N LYS A 299 -7.80 -13.19 -7.73
CA LYS A 299 -6.93 -12.33 -8.55
C LYS A 299 -6.39 -11.13 -7.78
N TYR A 300 -7.15 -10.61 -6.82
CA TYR A 300 -6.84 -9.37 -6.12
C TYR A 300 -6.59 -9.64 -4.63
N VAL A 301 -5.72 -8.84 -4.02
CA VAL A 301 -5.42 -8.89 -2.59
C VAL A 301 -5.90 -7.60 -1.92
N TYR A 302 -6.35 -7.73 -0.68
CA TYR A 302 -6.77 -6.59 0.13
C TYR A 302 -5.61 -5.62 0.41
N ASN A 303 -5.88 -4.34 0.18
CA ASN A 303 -5.01 -3.21 0.44
C ASN A 303 -5.54 -2.42 1.65
N PRO A 304 -4.99 -2.61 2.86
CA PRO A 304 -5.43 -1.93 4.08
C PRO A 304 -5.31 -0.40 4.10
N SER A 305 -4.55 0.18 3.17
CA SER A 305 -4.34 1.63 3.09
C SER A 305 -5.50 2.38 2.45
N VAL A 306 -6.37 1.67 1.72
CA VAL A 306 -7.49 2.28 0.99
C VAL A 306 -8.66 2.51 1.94
N LYS A 307 -9.03 3.77 2.15
CA LYS A 307 -10.18 4.16 2.99
C LYS A 307 -11.39 4.65 2.19
N LYS A 308 -11.17 5.17 0.99
CA LYS A 308 -12.21 5.63 0.08
C LYS A 308 -12.05 4.93 -1.25
N ILE A 309 -13.15 4.36 -1.73
CA ILE A 309 -13.22 3.62 -2.98
C ILE A 309 -14.15 4.38 -3.92
N THR A 310 -13.74 4.47 -5.18
CA THR A 310 -14.55 4.98 -6.29
C THR A 310 -14.46 3.99 -7.44
N GLY A 311 -15.40 4.06 -8.39
CA GLY A 311 -15.32 3.22 -9.58
C GLY A 311 -16.62 3.21 -10.35
N VAL A 312 -16.65 2.38 -11.39
CA VAL A 312 -17.83 2.19 -12.24
C VAL A 312 -18.19 0.71 -12.28
N VAL A 313 -19.49 0.40 -12.18
CA VAL A 313 -20.04 -0.95 -12.36
C VAL A 313 -20.66 -1.06 -13.75
N THR A 314 -20.24 -2.07 -14.50
CA THR A 314 -20.68 -2.33 -15.87
C THR A 314 -21.12 -3.79 -16.04
N ASP A 315 -21.85 -4.07 -17.11
CA ASP A 315 -22.13 -5.42 -17.58
C ASP A 315 -21.02 -6.00 -18.47
N GLU A 316 -21.21 -7.23 -18.96
CA GLU A 316 -20.27 -7.90 -19.87
C GLU A 316 -20.10 -7.19 -21.22
N SER A 317 -21.07 -6.39 -21.67
CA SER A 317 -20.96 -5.60 -22.88
C SER A 317 -20.17 -4.31 -22.66
N GLY A 318 -20.00 -3.89 -21.39
CA GLY A 318 -19.37 -2.64 -20.97
C GLY A 318 -20.37 -1.50 -20.77
N LEU A 319 -21.67 -1.77 -20.79
CA LEU A 319 -22.70 -0.80 -20.45
C LEU A 319 -22.74 -0.60 -18.94
N ALA A 320 -22.92 0.66 -18.52
CA ALA A 320 -23.08 1.01 -17.12
C ALA A 320 -24.31 0.36 -16.50
N LEU A 321 -24.19 -0.08 -15.25
CA LEU A 321 -25.29 -0.65 -14.46
C LEU A 321 -25.76 0.36 -13.41
N PRO A 322 -26.83 1.13 -13.70
CA PRO A 322 -27.38 2.08 -12.74
C PRO A 322 -28.23 1.39 -11.67
N GLY A 323 -28.05 1.79 -10.41
CA GLY A 323 -28.73 1.19 -9.25
C GLY A 323 -28.13 -0.13 -8.77
N ALA A 324 -26.92 -0.49 -9.21
CA ALA A 324 -26.15 -1.59 -8.63
C ALA A 324 -25.77 -1.27 -7.19
N ASN A 325 -26.03 -2.20 -6.27
CA ASN A 325 -25.69 -2.04 -4.86
C ASN A 325 -24.23 -2.43 -4.64
N VAL A 326 -23.47 -1.54 -4.00
CA VAL A 326 -22.07 -1.74 -3.60
C VAL A 326 -21.97 -1.63 -2.10
N ARG A 327 -21.58 -2.70 -1.40
CA ARG A 327 -21.48 -2.71 0.08
C ARG A 327 -20.15 -3.25 0.58
N VAL A 328 -19.67 -2.75 1.71
CA VAL A 328 -18.51 -3.34 2.40
C VAL A 328 -18.96 -4.58 3.16
N LYS A 329 -18.36 -5.73 2.83
CA LYS A 329 -18.73 -7.03 3.39
C LYS A 329 -18.63 -7.03 4.92
N GLY A 330 -19.65 -7.58 5.57
CA GLY A 330 -19.74 -7.68 7.03
C GLY A 330 -20.15 -6.39 7.73
N THR A 331 -20.46 -5.32 6.98
CA THR A 331 -20.93 -4.05 7.53
C THR A 331 -22.23 -3.58 6.87
N SER A 332 -22.84 -2.55 7.43
CA SER A 332 -23.97 -1.83 6.82
C SER A 332 -23.53 -0.71 5.86
N ALA A 333 -22.23 -0.45 5.72
CA ALA A 333 -21.72 0.60 4.84
C ALA A 333 -21.90 0.19 3.37
N GLY A 334 -22.63 0.99 2.60
CA GLY A 334 -22.86 0.75 1.18
C GLY A 334 -23.40 1.98 0.46
N THR A 335 -23.44 1.88 -0.86
CA THR A 335 -23.91 2.91 -1.78
C THR A 335 -24.56 2.25 -3.01
N GLN A 336 -25.22 3.04 -3.84
CA GLN A 336 -25.75 2.61 -5.13
C GLN A 336 -25.07 3.37 -6.25
N THR A 337 -24.93 2.72 -7.41
CA THR A 337 -24.40 3.37 -8.60
C THR A 337 -25.39 4.36 -9.21
N ASP A 338 -24.87 5.44 -9.77
CA ASP A 338 -25.65 6.43 -10.53
C ASP A 338 -25.98 5.97 -11.96
N PHE A 339 -26.54 6.86 -12.79
CA PHE A 339 -26.92 6.58 -14.18
C PHE A 339 -25.75 6.13 -15.07
N ASP A 340 -24.54 6.57 -14.74
CA ASP A 340 -23.31 6.22 -15.47
C ASP A 340 -22.59 5.03 -14.83
N GLY A 341 -23.22 4.38 -13.84
CA GLY A 341 -22.69 3.23 -13.14
C GLY A 341 -21.63 3.60 -12.09
N TYR A 342 -21.39 4.89 -11.85
CA TYR A 342 -20.37 5.38 -10.94
C TYR A 342 -20.80 5.25 -9.47
N PHE A 343 -19.84 4.94 -8.59
CA PHE A 343 -20.06 4.89 -7.14
C PHE A 343 -18.89 5.52 -6.37
N SER A 344 -19.18 5.95 -5.14
CA SER A 344 -18.16 6.32 -4.13
C SER A 344 -18.58 5.80 -2.75
N LEU A 345 -17.64 5.18 -2.05
CA LEU A 345 -17.89 4.52 -0.76
C LEU A 345 -16.68 4.65 0.16
N GLU A 346 -16.89 4.99 1.43
CA GLU A 346 -15.86 4.93 2.47
C GLU A 346 -15.87 3.56 3.17
N ALA A 347 -14.73 2.88 3.20
CA ALA A 347 -14.52 1.62 3.89
C ALA A 347 -13.66 1.85 5.13
N LYS A 348 -14.30 2.13 6.26
CA LYS A 348 -13.62 2.24 7.56
C LYS A 348 -13.21 0.87 8.09
N ASN A 349 -14.12 -0.11 7.97
CA ASN A 349 -13.96 -1.48 8.43
C ASN A 349 -14.36 -2.45 7.32
N GLY A 350 -13.65 -3.58 7.20
CA GLY A 350 -13.91 -4.63 6.22
C GLY A 350 -12.89 -4.65 5.08
N SER A 351 -12.69 -5.83 4.49
CA SER A 351 -11.61 -6.09 3.52
C SER A 351 -12.09 -6.31 2.08
N SER A 352 -13.40 -6.36 1.85
CA SER A 352 -13.99 -6.70 0.54
C SER A 352 -15.28 -5.94 0.29
N LEU A 353 -15.56 -5.69 -0.98
CA LEU A 353 -16.83 -5.14 -1.47
C LEU A 353 -17.67 -6.27 -2.08
N VAL A 354 -18.99 -6.18 -1.88
CA VAL A 354 -19.98 -7.03 -2.53
C VAL A 354 -20.80 -6.17 -3.48
N PHE A 355 -20.80 -6.56 -4.75
CA PHE A 355 -21.57 -5.95 -5.83
C PHE A 355 -22.77 -6.83 -6.13
N SER A 356 -23.96 -6.25 -6.17
CA SER A 356 -25.21 -6.98 -6.46
C SER A 356 -26.13 -6.14 -7.33
N TYR A 357 -26.75 -6.80 -8.32
CA TYR A 357 -27.71 -6.18 -9.23
C TYR A 357 -28.67 -7.24 -9.76
N LEU A 358 -29.92 -6.86 -9.99
CA LEU A 358 -30.96 -7.80 -10.41
C LEU A 358 -30.60 -8.42 -11.78
N GLY A 359 -30.62 -9.74 -11.87
CA GLY A 359 -30.23 -10.47 -13.08
C GLY A 359 -28.74 -10.72 -13.24
N TYR A 360 -27.94 -10.45 -12.20
CA TYR A 360 -26.49 -10.66 -12.20
C TYR A 360 -26.06 -11.48 -10.98
N HIS A 361 -24.91 -12.16 -11.10
CA HIS A 361 -24.32 -12.85 -9.96
C HIS A 361 -23.69 -11.84 -8.98
N ASP A 362 -23.93 -12.04 -7.69
CA ASP A 362 -23.25 -11.30 -6.64
C ASP A 362 -21.73 -11.54 -6.76
N GLN A 363 -20.97 -10.44 -6.81
CA GLN A 363 -19.52 -10.50 -6.94
C GLN A 363 -18.86 -9.93 -5.69
N GLU A 364 -18.00 -10.73 -5.07
CA GLU A 364 -17.19 -10.32 -3.93
C GLU A 364 -15.75 -10.05 -4.38
N ILE A 365 -15.25 -8.84 -4.14
CA ILE A 365 -13.91 -8.42 -4.55
C ILE A 365 -13.20 -7.78 -3.35
N PRO A 366 -11.98 -8.22 -2.99
CA PRO A 366 -11.16 -7.54 -2.00
C PRO A 366 -10.91 -6.07 -2.37
N ILE A 367 -10.86 -5.17 -1.38
CA ILE A 367 -10.54 -3.76 -1.62
C ILE A 367 -9.05 -3.67 -1.95
N TYR A 368 -8.68 -3.65 -3.24
CA TYR A 368 -7.28 -3.70 -3.68
C TYR A 368 -6.71 -2.34 -4.09
N ALA A 369 -7.57 -1.37 -4.43
CA ALA A 369 -7.20 -0.04 -4.87
C ALA A 369 -8.28 1.00 -4.55
N SER A 370 -7.91 2.29 -4.57
CA SER A 370 -8.86 3.40 -4.37
C SER A 370 -9.82 3.61 -5.55
N MET A 371 -9.48 3.08 -6.72
CA MET A 371 -10.32 3.02 -7.91
C MET A 371 -10.59 1.55 -8.29
N MET A 372 -11.84 1.11 -8.25
CA MET A 372 -12.24 -0.28 -8.53
C MET A 372 -13.37 -0.31 -9.55
N ASN A 373 -13.02 -0.57 -10.81
CA ASN A 373 -14.02 -0.78 -11.86
C ASN A 373 -14.42 -2.25 -11.90
N VAL A 374 -15.72 -2.52 -11.90
CA VAL A 374 -16.27 -3.87 -11.81
C VAL A 374 -17.13 -4.17 -13.02
N ARG A 375 -16.90 -5.35 -13.59
CA ARG A 375 -17.73 -5.91 -14.66
C ARG A 375 -18.50 -7.10 -14.09
N MET A 376 -19.80 -6.94 -13.93
CA MET A 376 -20.69 -7.97 -13.39
C MET A 376 -21.06 -9.00 -14.47
N GLN A 377 -21.17 -10.25 -14.06
CA GLN A 377 -21.56 -11.37 -14.90
C GLN A 377 -23.07 -11.61 -14.80
N GLN A 378 -23.74 -11.78 -15.94
CA GLN A 378 -25.20 -12.00 -15.96
C GLN A 378 -25.56 -13.36 -15.37
N ASP A 379 -26.60 -13.39 -14.54
CA ASP A 379 -27.25 -14.62 -14.08
C ASP A 379 -28.44 -14.92 -14.98
N ALA A 380 -28.18 -15.72 -16.02
CA ALA A 380 -29.20 -16.14 -16.99
C ALA A 380 -30.40 -16.88 -16.36
N THR A 381 -30.32 -17.28 -15.09
CA THR A 381 -31.40 -18.01 -14.40
C THR A 381 -32.32 -17.14 -13.55
N ALA A 382 -32.13 -15.82 -13.50
CA ALA A 382 -33.00 -14.92 -12.73
C ALA A 382 -34.33 -14.56 -13.42
N LEU A 383 -34.50 -14.90 -14.71
CA LEU A 383 -35.69 -14.59 -15.50
C LEU A 383 -36.09 -15.77 -16.42
N GLU A 384 -36.62 -16.85 -15.84
CA GLU A 384 -37.41 -17.83 -16.61
C GLU A 384 -38.85 -17.83 -16.11
N GLU A 385 -39.73 -17.15 -16.88
CA GLU A 385 -41.15 -17.47 -16.92
C GLU A 385 -41.29 -18.81 -17.67
N VAL A 386 -41.92 -19.77 -17.00
CA VAL A 386 -42.02 -21.17 -17.45
C VAL A 386 -42.82 -21.24 -18.75
N ILE A 387 -42.17 -21.57 -19.86
CA ILE A 387 -42.85 -22.14 -21.02
C ILE A 387 -42.07 -23.37 -21.49
N VAL A 388 -42.74 -24.52 -21.36
CA VAL A 388 -42.25 -25.84 -21.74
C VAL A 388 -42.64 -26.12 -23.19
N THR A 389 -41.67 -26.40 -24.05
CA THR A 389 -41.85 -27.37 -25.16
C THR A 389 -40.51 -27.98 -25.62
N GLY A 390 -40.30 -29.23 -25.20
CA GLY A 390 -40.10 -30.41 -26.07
C GLY A 390 -39.15 -30.39 -27.28
N GLN A 391 -37.97 -30.98 -27.07
CA GLN A 391 -37.34 -32.10 -27.80
C GLN A 391 -36.95 -31.98 -29.29
N GLY A 392 -35.67 -32.32 -29.58
CA GLY A 392 -35.20 -32.73 -30.91
C GLY A 392 -33.68 -32.80 -31.07
N THR A 393 -33.09 -33.95 -30.76
CA THR A 393 -31.67 -34.32 -30.81
C THR A 393 -31.10 -34.45 -32.24
N ARG A 394 -29.82 -34.09 -32.46
CA ARG A 394 -28.90 -34.84 -33.33
C ARG A 394 -27.44 -34.69 -32.90
N ARG A 395 -26.68 -35.78 -33.06
CA ARG A 395 -25.35 -36.04 -32.50
C ARG A 395 -24.43 -36.49 -33.63
N GLU A 396 -23.16 -36.07 -33.61
CA GLU A 396 -21.92 -36.79 -34.00
C GLU A 396 -20.72 -35.81 -34.00
N LYS A 397 -19.45 -36.21 -34.05
CA LYS A 397 -18.57 -36.98 -33.15
C LYS A 397 -17.13 -36.79 -33.70
N ARG A 398 -16.14 -36.46 -32.84
CA ARG A 398 -14.67 -36.83 -32.91
C ARG A 398 -13.84 -36.34 -34.12
N ALA A 399 -12.51 -36.17 -34.09
CA ALA A 399 -11.42 -36.26 -33.09
C ALA A 399 -10.11 -35.71 -33.71
N LEU A 400 -9.02 -35.74 -32.90
CA LEU A 400 -7.57 -35.59 -33.18
C LEU A 400 -7.06 -34.14 -32.99
N GLY A 401 -6.07 -33.81 -32.16
CA GLY A 401 -5.10 -34.60 -31.38
C GLY A 401 -3.71 -34.43 -31.96
N TYR A 402 -2.81 -33.67 -31.31
CA TYR A 402 -1.36 -33.91 -31.27
C TYR A 402 -0.71 -33.20 -30.07
N ALA A 403 0.41 -33.80 -29.64
CA ALA A 403 1.11 -33.58 -28.39
C ALA A 403 2.38 -32.73 -28.54
N VAL A 404 2.69 -32.02 -27.44
CA VAL A 404 3.99 -31.66 -26.81
C VAL A 404 5.31 -31.83 -27.58
N SER A 405 6.15 -30.79 -27.52
CA SER A 405 7.59 -30.90 -27.22
C SER A 405 8.14 -29.58 -26.65
N SER A 406 8.87 -29.67 -25.53
CA SER A 406 9.64 -28.60 -24.86
C SER A 406 11.09 -28.55 -25.34
N VAL A 407 11.83 -27.52 -24.87
CA VAL A 407 13.28 -27.37 -24.56
C VAL A 407 13.65 -25.91 -24.89
N GLU A 408 13.86 -25.03 -23.90
CA GLU A 408 15.07 -24.78 -23.06
C GLU A 408 16.28 -24.15 -23.79
N SER A 409 16.70 -23.03 -23.20
CA SER A 409 17.92 -22.19 -23.25
C SER A 409 19.08 -22.51 -24.21
N GLU A 410 19.53 -21.48 -24.93
CA GLU A 410 20.89 -20.86 -24.98
C GLU A 410 20.78 -19.76 -26.05
N ASP A 411 21.10 -18.48 -25.85
CA ASP A 411 22.45 -17.93 -25.89
C ASP A 411 22.42 -16.48 -25.36
N ILE A 412 22.89 -16.27 -24.13
CA ILE A 412 23.36 -14.96 -23.65
C ILE A 412 24.89 -15.07 -23.59
N SER A 413 25.52 -14.95 -24.75
CA SER A 413 26.96 -14.75 -24.87
C SER A 413 27.25 -14.27 -26.28
N ARG A 414 27.16 -12.94 -26.48
CA ARG A 414 27.76 -12.12 -27.56
C ARG A 414 26.95 -10.85 -27.82
N THR A 415 26.90 -9.93 -26.85
CA THR A 415 26.47 -8.55 -27.19
C THR A 415 27.15 -7.45 -26.38
N LEU A 416 28.47 -7.54 -26.19
CA LEU A 416 29.27 -6.41 -25.70
C LEU A 416 30.54 -6.19 -26.54
N ASN A 417 30.42 -6.37 -27.86
CA ASN A 417 31.34 -5.81 -28.83
C ASN A 417 30.54 -5.04 -29.89
N GLY A 418 30.56 -3.71 -29.83
CA GLY A 418 30.19 -2.88 -30.99
C GLY A 418 29.05 -1.85 -30.85
N ARG A 419 28.47 -1.58 -29.67
CA ARG A 419 27.40 -0.57 -29.53
C ARG A 419 27.86 0.88 -29.31
N ALA A 420 29.08 1.21 -29.70
CA ALA A 420 29.53 2.60 -29.77
C ALA A 420 30.71 2.73 -30.75
N ALA A 421 30.54 3.48 -31.83
CA ALA A 421 31.68 3.91 -32.64
C ALA A 421 32.70 4.64 -31.74
N GLY A 422 33.97 4.20 -31.76
CA GLY A 422 35.10 4.86 -31.11
C GLY A 422 35.54 4.35 -29.73
N ILE A 423 35.03 3.21 -29.23
CA ILE A 423 35.54 2.59 -27.98
C ILE A 423 36.11 1.20 -28.30
N SER A 424 37.42 1.04 -28.08
CA SER A 424 38.14 -0.23 -28.19
C SER A 424 38.64 -0.63 -26.81
N ILE A 425 37.99 -1.61 -26.17
CA ILE A 425 38.50 -2.23 -24.94
C ILE A 425 39.56 -3.25 -25.37
N ARG A 426 40.83 -2.84 -25.36
CA ARG A 426 41.94 -3.79 -25.55
C ARG A 426 42.30 -4.38 -24.20
N GLY A 427 42.09 -5.69 -24.05
CA GLY A 427 42.60 -6.47 -22.95
C GLY A 427 44.12 -6.36 -22.84
N THR A 428 44.60 -6.12 -21.63
CA THR A 428 46.01 -5.90 -21.33
C THR A 428 46.71 -7.23 -21.12
N ASN A 429 47.56 -7.64 -22.06
CA ASN A 429 48.79 -8.39 -21.78
C ASN A 429 49.73 -8.41 -23.00
N THR A 430 50.71 -7.50 -23.03
CA THR A 430 52.10 -7.76 -23.45
C THR A 430 52.99 -6.56 -23.11
N VAL A 431 54.09 -6.86 -22.41
CA VAL A 431 55.22 -5.97 -22.16
C VAL A 431 56.11 -5.89 -23.41
N ARG A 432 56.30 -4.69 -23.98
CA ARG A 432 57.62 -4.15 -24.42
C ARG A 432 57.50 -2.76 -25.05
N GLY A 433 58.23 -1.80 -24.48
CA GLY A 433 58.90 -0.70 -25.19
C GLY A 433 58.07 0.50 -25.62
N GLY A 434 58.35 1.66 -25.03
CA GLY A 434 58.01 2.97 -25.62
C GLY A 434 57.36 3.94 -24.65
N SER A 435 58.14 4.90 -24.17
CA SER A 435 57.75 6.02 -23.32
C SER A 435 56.54 6.79 -23.85
N ILE A 436 55.52 6.98 -23.01
CA ILE A 436 54.70 8.21 -22.88
C ILE A 436 53.96 8.12 -21.52
N LYS A 437 54.27 9.05 -20.61
CA LYS A 437 53.51 9.29 -19.37
C LYS A 437 52.30 10.17 -19.72
N THR A 438 51.25 9.58 -20.26
CA THR A 438 49.89 10.14 -20.11
C THR A 438 49.14 9.17 -19.21
N ALA A 439 48.65 9.66 -18.08
CA ALA A 439 47.77 8.89 -17.23
C ALA A 439 46.64 8.28 -18.09
N PRO A 440 46.32 6.99 -17.94
CA PRO A 440 45.19 6.40 -18.65
C PRO A 440 43.95 7.23 -18.32
N ARG A 441 43.35 7.84 -19.34
CA ARG A 441 42.13 8.64 -19.21
C ARG A 441 40.94 7.71 -19.06
N SER A 442 40.75 7.15 -17.88
CA SER A 442 39.58 6.32 -17.56
C SER A 442 38.31 7.19 -17.55
N PRO A 443 37.16 6.65 -18.03
CA PRO A 443 35.87 7.32 -17.86
C PRO A 443 35.49 7.34 -16.36
N LEU A 444 34.59 8.26 -15.99
CA LEU A 444 33.99 8.25 -14.66
C LEU A 444 32.93 7.14 -14.59
N TYR A 445 33.03 6.25 -13.61
CA TYR A 445 31.97 5.27 -13.35
C TYR A 445 30.98 5.82 -12.33
N VAL A 446 29.69 5.63 -12.57
CA VAL A 446 28.60 6.06 -11.69
C VAL A 446 27.70 4.87 -11.45
N ILE A 447 27.68 4.34 -10.24
CA ILE A 447 26.85 3.19 -9.87
C ILE A 447 25.66 3.69 -9.06
N ASP A 448 24.45 3.48 -9.56
CA ASP A 448 23.20 3.95 -8.94
C ASP A 448 23.20 5.45 -8.59
N GLY A 449 23.80 6.26 -9.46
CA GLY A 449 23.91 7.71 -9.28
C GLY A 449 25.06 8.18 -8.40
N VAL A 450 25.84 7.26 -7.80
CA VAL A 450 27.01 7.59 -7.00
C VAL A 450 28.27 7.45 -7.85
N PRO A 451 29.09 8.51 -8.03
CA PRO A 451 30.38 8.39 -8.68
C PRO A 451 31.32 7.48 -7.89
N VAL A 452 31.89 6.48 -8.55
CA VAL A 452 32.86 5.54 -7.98
C VAL A 452 34.22 5.82 -8.60
N ASP A 453 35.17 6.20 -7.75
CA ASP A 453 36.55 6.37 -8.16
C ASP A 453 37.25 4.99 -8.19
N ASP A 454 38.20 4.81 -9.10
CA ASP A 454 39.01 3.59 -9.25
C ASP A 454 38.24 2.28 -9.50
N PHE A 455 37.03 2.33 -10.05
CA PHE A 455 36.27 1.13 -10.45
C PHE A 455 37.07 0.26 -11.44
N VAL A 456 37.21 -1.03 -11.12
CA VAL A 456 37.87 -2.04 -11.93
C VAL A 456 36.84 -3.04 -12.46
N GLU A 457 37.03 -3.50 -13.70
CA GLU A 457 36.22 -4.58 -14.28
C GLU A 457 36.32 -5.84 -13.40
N GLY A 458 35.18 -6.27 -12.85
CA GLY A 458 35.09 -7.33 -11.84
C GLY A 458 34.66 -6.86 -10.43
N ASP A 459 34.65 -5.56 -10.16
CA ASP A 459 34.14 -5.01 -8.88
C ASP A 459 32.62 -5.20 -8.72
N LEU A 460 31.91 -5.39 -9.84
CA LEU A 460 30.49 -5.67 -9.87
C LEU A 460 30.22 -6.89 -10.76
N ASP A 461 29.50 -7.87 -10.22
CA ASP A 461 29.08 -9.06 -10.94
C ASP A 461 28.10 -8.69 -12.06
N GLU A 462 28.29 -9.27 -13.26
CA GLU A 462 27.41 -9.00 -14.42
C GLU A 462 25.94 -9.32 -14.12
N SER A 463 25.68 -10.33 -13.29
CA SER A 463 24.33 -10.72 -12.87
C SER A 463 23.61 -9.62 -12.07
N GLU A 464 24.36 -8.68 -11.49
CA GLU A 464 23.85 -7.57 -10.70
C GLU A 464 23.54 -6.32 -11.51
N ILE A 465 24.09 -6.24 -12.71
CA ILE A 465 23.90 -5.10 -13.61
C ILE A 465 22.50 -5.19 -14.23
N GLN A 466 21.75 -4.10 -14.13
CA GLN A 466 20.47 -3.91 -14.80
C GLN A 466 20.64 -3.22 -16.15
N SER A 467 21.44 -2.17 -16.20
CA SER A 467 21.76 -1.45 -17.44
C SER A 467 23.12 -0.75 -17.33
N VAL A 468 23.75 -0.54 -18.48
CA VAL A 468 24.95 0.29 -18.63
C VAL A 468 24.65 1.36 -19.68
N GLU A 469 24.73 2.61 -19.28
CA GLU A 469 24.58 3.77 -20.15
C GLU A 469 25.91 4.50 -20.28
N VAL A 470 26.20 5.03 -21.47
CA VAL A 470 27.46 5.73 -21.74
C VAL A 470 27.16 7.17 -22.18
N LEU A 471 27.51 8.13 -21.34
CA LEU A 471 27.45 9.56 -21.67
C LEU A 471 28.79 10.02 -22.25
N LYS A 472 28.74 10.75 -23.36
CA LYS A 472 29.91 11.24 -24.09
C LYS A 472 29.90 12.76 -24.24
N GLY A 473 31.08 13.37 -24.23
CA GLY A 473 31.30 14.78 -24.58
C GLY A 473 30.46 15.73 -23.72
N ALA A 474 29.77 16.67 -24.37
CA ALA A 474 29.00 17.72 -23.71
C ALA A 474 27.95 17.19 -22.71
N ASN A 475 27.29 16.06 -23.01
CA ASN A 475 26.26 15.46 -22.17
C ASN A 475 26.82 14.87 -20.86
N ALA A 476 28.06 14.38 -20.88
CA ALA A 476 28.73 13.89 -19.68
C ALA A 476 29.18 15.06 -18.80
N THR A 477 29.75 16.11 -19.41
CA THR A 477 30.25 17.29 -18.70
C THR A 477 29.15 18.20 -18.16
N SER A 478 27.95 18.20 -18.74
CA SER A 478 26.82 19.00 -18.26
C SER A 478 26.26 18.49 -16.93
N VAL A 479 26.30 17.17 -16.71
CA VAL A 479 25.79 16.53 -15.50
C VAL A 479 26.90 16.32 -14.46
N TYR A 480 28.08 15.84 -14.89
CA TYR A 480 29.16 15.42 -13.98
C TYR A 480 30.39 16.37 -14.00
N GLY A 481 30.27 17.52 -14.65
CA GLY A 481 31.33 18.54 -14.68
C GLY A 481 32.62 18.05 -15.35
N THR A 482 33.76 18.58 -14.90
CA THR A 482 35.08 18.23 -15.43
C THR A 482 35.44 16.75 -15.26
N ARG A 483 34.85 16.05 -14.27
CA ARG A 483 35.04 14.60 -14.06
C ARG A 483 34.49 13.78 -15.22
N GLY A 484 33.46 14.29 -15.91
CA GLY A 484 32.90 13.66 -17.11
C GLY A 484 33.63 13.97 -18.41
N ALA A 485 34.74 14.71 -18.39
CA ALA A 485 35.45 15.14 -19.60
C ALA A 485 35.96 13.96 -20.47
N ASN A 486 36.27 12.83 -19.83
CA ASN A 486 36.68 11.59 -20.52
C ASN A 486 35.50 10.64 -20.80
N GLY A 487 34.25 11.09 -20.60
CA GLY A 487 33.04 10.27 -20.66
C GLY A 487 32.63 9.71 -19.29
N VAL A 488 31.36 9.32 -19.17
CA VAL A 488 30.78 8.76 -17.95
C VAL A 488 30.08 7.45 -18.31
N ILE A 489 30.37 6.38 -17.56
CA ILE A 489 29.69 5.09 -17.65
C ILE A 489 28.77 4.99 -16.44
N ILE A 490 27.46 5.01 -16.68
CA ILE A 490 26.43 4.89 -15.65
C ILE A 490 25.99 3.44 -15.60
N ILE A 491 26.15 2.81 -14.45
CA ILE A 491 25.72 1.45 -14.17
C ILE A 491 24.54 1.52 -13.22
N THR A 492 23.41 0.95 -13.63
CA THR A 492 22.26 0.76 -12.74
C THR A 492 22.26 -0.69 -12.26
N THR A 493 22.11 -0.91 -10.96
CA THR A 493 22.06 -2.27 -10.40
C THR A 493 20.63 -2.75 -10.20
N LYS A 494 20.42 -4.07 -10.33
CA LYS A 494 19.14 -4.70 -10.00
C LYS A 494 18.82 -4.51 -8.52
N LYS A 495 17.62 -4.02 -8.21
CA LYS A 495 17.16 -3.81 -6.81
C LYS A 495 16.71 -5.12 -6.13
N SER A 496 16.31 -6.09 -6.93
CA SER A 496 15.94 -7.42 -6.48
C SER A 496 16.34 -8.51 -7.49
N THR A 497 16.40 -9.75 -7.01
CA THR A 497 16.49 -10.95 -7.83
C THR A 497 15.17 -11.68 -7.75
N ALA A 498 14.49 -11.86 -8.89
CA ALA A 498 13.24 -12.62 -8.95
C ALA A 498 13.55 -14.12 -9.13
N ARG A 499 12.87 -14.97 -8.35
CA ARG A 499 12.90 -16.43 -8.47
C ARG A 499 11.48 -16.94 -8.61
N ASP A 500 11.19 -17.60 -9.73
CA ASP A 500 9.89 -18.21 -9.96
C ASP A 500 9.84 -19.61 -9.35
N GLY A 501 8.80 -19.85 -8.55
CA GLY A 501 8.42 -21.15 -8.02
C GLY A 501 7.10 -21.62 -8.61
N LEU A 502 6.69 -22.84 -8.24
CA LEU A 502 5.49 -23.48 -8.83
C LEU A 502 4.20 -22.65 -8.66
N ASN A 503 4.07 -21.94 -7.54
CA ASN A 503 2.86 -21.18 -7.18
C ASN A 503 3.17 -19.80 -6.59
N ARG A 504 4.40 -19.31 -6.76
CA ARG A 504 4.87 -18.05 -6.20
C ARG A 504 6.01 -17.49 -7.03
N THR A 505 6.24 -16.20 -6.91
CA THR A 505 7.46 -15.52 -7.32
C THR A 505 8.02 -14.85 -6.07
N ASP A 506 9.31 -15.08 -5.81
CA ASP A 506 10.02 -14.50 -4.67
C ASP A 506 11.00 -13.45 -5.21
N PHE A 507 10.86 -12.21 -4.73
CA PHE A 507 11.76 -11.10 -5.02
C PHE A 507 12.71 -10.94 -3.83
N GLU A 508 13.95 -11.41 -3.98
CA GLU A 508 15.00 -11.23 -3.00
C GLU A 508 15.52 -9.78 -3.09
N ILE A 509 15.20 -8.96 -2.10
CA ILE A 509 15.63 -7.56 -2.07
C ILE A 509 17.10 -7.50 -1.65
N LYS A 510 17.93 -6.83 -2.46
CA LYS A 510 19.38 -6.78 -2.20
C LYS A 510 19.72 -5.94 -0.98
N LYS A 511 19.00 -4.83 -0.79
CA LYS A 511 19.18 -3.91 0.33
C LYS A 511 18.43 -4.43 1.56
N SER A 512 19.07 -4.39 2.72
CA SER A 512 18.41 -4.64 4.01
C SER A 512 17.55 -3.44 4.45
N TYR A 513 16.45 -3.71 5.15
CA TYR A 513 15.49 -2.69 5.59
C TYR A 513 15.24 -2.75 7.09
N THR A 514 14.95 -1.59 7.67
CA THR A 514 14.32 -1.48 8.99
C THR A 514 12.83 -1.19 8.82
N ILE A 515 11.95 -2.03 9.39
CA ILE A 515 10.49 -1.88 9.32
C ILE A 515 9.89 -1.94 10.73
N VAL A 516 9.34 -0.82 11.19
CA VAL A 516 8.75 -0.65 12.52
C VAL A 516 7.39 -1.35 12.60
N SER A 517 7.01 -1.84 13.79
CA SER A 517 5.75 -2.54 14.02
C SER A 517 4.58 -1.59 14.35
N ASP A 518 4.29 -0.67 13.44
CA ASP A 518 3.29 0.40 13.62
C ASP A 518 2.14 0.37 12.58
N ALA A 519 2.19 -0.58 11.63
CA ALA A 519 1.33 -0.67 10.45
C ALA A 519 1.52 0.42 9.39
N ASP A 520 2.52 1.29 9.52
CA ASP A 520 2.85 2.26 8.48
C ASP A 520 3.49 1.58 7.27
N ILE A 521 3.38 2.25 6.13
CA ILE A 521 3.85 1.73 4.85
C ILE A 521 5.33 2.06 4.67
N THR A 522 6.14 1.02 4.50
CA THR A 522 7.50 1.12 3.97
C THR A 522 7.49 0.76 2.49
N ALA A 523 7.83 1.72 1.62
CA ALA A 523 7.95 1.48 0.18
C ALA A 523 9.32 0.90 -0.16
N ILE A 524 9.34 -0.29 -0.74
CA ILE A 524 10.54 -1.00 -1.21
C ILE A 524 10.47 -1.11 -2.73
N GLU A 525 11.50 -0.61 -3.43
CA GLU A 525 11.58 -0.76 -4.88
C GLU A 525 12.03 -2.17 -5.25
N ILE A 526 11.22 -2.86 -6.07
CA ILE A 526 11.50 -4.20 -6.59
C ILE A 526 12.34 -4.06 -7.86
N ASN A 527 11.88 -3.22 -8.79
CA ASN A 527 12.54 -3.02 -10.08
C ASN A 527 12.00 -1.76 -10.77
N THR A 528 12.71 -1.27 -11.78
CA THR A 528 12.27 -0.22 -12.70
C THR A 528 12.40 -0.70 -14.15
N PHE A 529 11.33 -0.58 -14.93
CA PHE A 529 11.27 -1.04 -16.33
C PHE A 529 11.14 0.14 -17.30
N GLN A 530 11.82 0.05 -18.43
CA GLN A 530 11.61 0.94 -19.58
C GLN A 530 10.70 0.25 -20.60
N LEU A 531 9.49 0.75 -20.74
CA LEU A 531 8.48 0.20 -21.63
C LEU A 531 8.39 1.07 -22.89
N GLN A 532 8.48 0.42 -24.05
CA GLN A 532 8.17 1.08 -25.32
C GLN A 532 6.65 1.26 -25.40
N ALA A 533 6.21 2.51 -25.49
CA ALA A 533 4.79 2.86 -25.47
C ALA A 533 4.42 3.71 -26.68
N ALA A 534 3.24 3.44 -27.24
CA ALA A 534 2.60 4.27 -28.25
C ALA A 534 1.63 5.24 -27.59
N TYR A 535 1.76 6.52 -27.90
CA TYR A 535 0.96 7.58 -27.29
C TYR A 535 -0.15 8.02 -28.25
N SER A 536 -1.37 8.14 -27.74
CA SER A 536 -2.52 8.65 -28.51
C SER A 536 -3.51 9.35 -27.58
N TYR A 537 -4.30 10.27 -28.13
CA TYR A 537 -5.37 10.91 -27.39
C TYR A 537 -6.66 10.09 -27.50
N PHE A 538 -7.47 10.13 -26.44
CA PHE A 538 -8.76 9.46 -26.36
C PHE A 538 -9.82 10.42 -25.80
N THR A 539 -11.02 10.39 -26.36
CA THR A 539 -12.17 11.11 -25.78
C THR A 539 -13.49 10.44 -26.11
N ALA A 540 -14.45 10.60 -25.21
CA ALA A 540 -15.82 10.12 -25.33
C ALA A 540 -16.76 11.20 -24.77
N PRO A 541 -17.04 12.28 -25.54
CA PRO A 541 -17.66 13.50 -25.04
C PRO A 541 -19.09 13.33 -24.53
N LEU A 542 -19.77 12.24 -24.89
CA LEU A 542 -21.04 11.86 -24.27
C LEU A 542 -20.92 11.58 -22.76
N VAL A 543 -19.77 11.07 -22.31
CA VAL A 543 -19.50 10.74 -20.90
C VAL A 543 -18.64 11.84 -20.27
N ASN A 544 -17.62 12.30 -20.99
CA ASN A 544 -16.70 13.33 -20.53
C ASN A 544 -16.06 14.03 -21.73
N GLU A 545 -16.28 15.34 -21.85
CA GLU A 545 -15.73 16.17 -22.93
C GLU A 545 -14.22 16.39 -22.83
N ASN A 546 -13.59 16.03 -21.71
CA ASN A 546 -12.14 16.08 -21.58
C ASN A 546 -11.45 15.10 -22.55
N VAL A 547 -10.27 15.51 -23.02
CA VAL A 547 -9.40 14.69 -23.87
C VAL A 547 -8.25 14.14 -23.04
N PHE A 548 -8.10 12.83 -23.06
CA PHE A 548 -7.11 12.10 -22.27
C PHE A 548 -5.92 11.72 -23.15
N LEU A 549 -4.71 12.01 -22.70
CA LEU A 549 -3.51 11.39 -23.26
C LEU A 549 -3.41 9.96 -22.74
N THR A 550 -3.17 9.00 -23.62
CA THR A 550 -3.04 7.59 -23.26
C THR A 550 -1.73 7.02 -23.79
N ALA A 551 -1.12 6.11 -23.03
CA ALA A 551 0.03 5.32 -23.44
C ALA A 551 -0.39 3.86 -23.53
N THR A 552 -0.02 3.22 -24.65
CA THR A 552 -0.31 1.81 -24.93
C THR A 552 0.99 1.04 -25.04
N PHE A 553 1.11 -0.07 -24.32
CA PHE A 553 2.31 -0.92 -24.35
C PHE A 553 1.94 -2.40 -24.30
N SER A 554 2.87 -3.25 -24.75
CA SER A 554 2.74 -4.71 -24.84
C SER A 554 3.88 -5.42 -24.10
N ASN A 555 3.82 -6.75 -24.03
CA ASN A 555 4.85 -7.61 -23.44
C ASN A 555 5.12 -7.30 -21.96
N TRP A 556 4.09 -6.95 -21.19
CA TRP A 556 4.24 -6.71 -19.76
C TRP A 556 4.32 -8.03 -18.96
N GLU A 557 3.88 -9.13 -19.57
CA GLU A 557 3.78 -10.47 -18.97
C GLU A 557 5.15 -10.99 -18.52
N GLN A 558 6.23 -10.57 -19.18
CA GLN A 558 7.60 -10.94 -18.82
C GLN A 558 8.08 -10.32 -17.49
N TYR A 559 7.38 -9.31 -16.96
CA TYR A 559 7.81 -8.56 -15.78
C TYR A 559 7.17 -9.05 -14.47
N ASN A 560 6.40 -10.14 -14.50
CA ASN A 560 5.75 -10.72 -13.33
C ASN A 560 4.96 -9.68 -12.49
N LEU A 561 4.29 -8.75 -13.18
CA LEU A 561 3.49 -7.70 -12.52
C LEU A 561 2.28 -8.30 -11.80
N LEU A 562 1.85 -7.64 -10.73
CA LEU A 562 0.65 -7.96 -9.98
C LEU A 562 -0.40 -6.85 -10.16
N PRO A 563 -1.70 -7.15 -9.97
CA PRO A 563 -2.70 -6.10 -9.94
C PRO A 563 -2.44 -5.14 -8.78
N GLY A 564 -2.39 -3.83 -9.06
CA GLY A 564 -2.07 -2.83 -8.04
C GLY A 564 -2.35 -1.41 -8.49
N GLU A 565 -2.31 -0.49 -7.53
CA GLU A 565 -2.48 0.95 -7.81
C GLU A 565 -1.21 1.53 -8.43
N ALA A 566 -1.37 2.40 -9.42
CA ALA A 566 -0.30 3.08 -10.11
C ALA A 566 -0.48 4.60 -10.02
N SER A 567 0.54 5.30 -9.54
CA SER A 567 0.64 6.76 -9.60
C SER A 567 1.23 7.15 -10.94
N ILE A 568 0.60 8.11 -11.62
CA ILE A 568 0.98 8.53 -12.97
C ILE A 568 1.63 9.92 -12.94
N TYR A 569 2.76 10.05 -13.62
CA TYR A 569 3.47 11.30 -13.79
C TYR A 569 3.76 11.56 -15.27
N PHE A 570 3.46 12.76 -15.75
CA PHE A 570 3.75 13.18 -17.11
C PHE A 570 4.44 14.54 -17.11
N LYS A 571 5.55 14.68 -17.85
CA LYS A 571 6.42 15.87 -17.87
C LYS A 571 6.85 16.36 -16.48
N GLY A 572 7.10 15.42 -15.56
CA GLY A 572 7.47 15.70 -14.16
C GLY A 572 6.30 16.11 -13.24
N GLY A 573 5.11 16.36 -13.79
CA GLY A 573 3.91 16.64 -13.00
C GLY A 573 3.15 15.37 -12.62
N TYR A 574 2.48 15.38 -11.46
CA TYR A 574 1.56 14.31 -11.07
C TYR A 574 0.24 14.44 -11.85
N SER A 575 -0.12 13.39 -12.60
CA SER A 575 -1.32 13.36 -13.44
C SER A 575 -2.52 12.66 -12.81
N GLY A 576 -2.29 11.82 -11.79
CA GLY A 576 -3.35 11.08 -11.12
C GLY A 576 -2.96 9.64 -10.74
N LYS A 577 -3.97 8.84 -10.43
CA LYS A 577 -3.86 7.41 -10.10
C LYS A 577 -4.70 6.56 -11.02
N THR A 578 -4.27 5.33 -11.23
CA THR A 578 -5.02 4.30 -11.96
C THR A 578 -4.74 2.94 -11.32
N THR A 579 -5.37 1.89 -11.84
CA THR A 579 -5.05 0.50 -11.48
C THR A 579 -4.43 -0.21 -12.65
N LEU A 580 -3.31 -0.87 -12.41
CA LEU A 580 -2.72 -1.82 -13.33
C LEU A 580 -3.37 -3.19 -13.11
N ASP A 581 -3.92 -3.80 -14.15
CA ASP A 581 -4.42 -5.18 -14.11
C ASP A 581 -3.69 -6.03 -15.16
N PRO A 582 -2.64 -6.76 -14.76
CA PRO A 582 -1.85 -7.60 -15.67
C PRO A 582 -2.59 -8.88 -16.09
N TYR A 583 -3.74 -9.20 -15.48
CA TYR A 583 -4.55 -10.39 -15.82
C TYR A 583 -5.61 -10.13 -16.89
N THR A 584 -5.54 -8.97 -17.55
CA THR A 584 -6.34 -8.66 -18.73
C THR A 584 -6.06 -9.67 -19.85
N THR A 585 -7.08 -10.02 -20.63
CA THR A 585 -6.94 -10.89 -21.81
C THR A 585 -6.60 -10.12 -23.09
N LYS A 586 -6.42 -8.80 -22.98
CA LYS A 586 -6.02 -7.95 -24.10
C LYS A 586 -4.53 -8.13 -24.38
N ALA A 587 -4.12 -7.95 -25.64
CA ALA A 587 -2.71 -7.98 -26.05
C ALA A 587 -1.95 -6.67 -25.77
N GLU A 588 -2.68 -5.60 -25.44
CA GLU A 588 -2.16 -4.27 -25.17
C GLU A 588 -2.75 -3.75 -23.86
N MET A 589 -1.90 -3.14 -23.05
CA MET A 589 -2.29 -2.43 -21.84
C MET A 589 -2.33 -0.94 -22.15
N VAL A 590 -3.41 -0.27 -21.72
CA VAL A 590 -3.62 1.15 -21.94
C VAL A 590 -3.65 1.86 -20.59
N VAL A 591 -2.83 2.89 -20.45
CA VAL A 591 -2.75 3.74 -19.25
C VAL A 591 -3.08 5.17 -19.64
N SER A 592 -3.99 5.80 -18.91
CA SER A 592 -4.26 7.23 -19.05
C SER A 592 -3.16 8.04 -18.34
N LEU A 593 -2.56 8.98 -19.06
CA LEU A 593 -1.49 9.86 -18.58
C LEU A 593 -1.98 11.24 -18.13
N GLY A 594 -3.30 11.47 -18.17
CA GLY A 594 -3.93 12.70 -17.73
C GLY A 594 -4.74 13.40 -18.82
N ILE A 595 -5.41 14.48 -18.44
CA ILE A 595 -6.21 15.33 -19.34
C ILE A 595 -5.28 16.37 -19.97
N ASP A 596 -5.41 16.59 -21.29
CA ASP A 596 -4.72 17.67 -21.99
C ASP A 596 -5.71 18.76 -22.42
N PRO A 597 -5.78 19.90 -21.70
CA PRO A 597 -6.75 20.95 -21.99
C PRO A 597 -6.49 21.69 -23.31
N ASN A 598 -5.33 21.47 -23.95
CA ASN A 598 -5.02 22.10 -25.24
C ASN A 598 -5.73 21.41 -26.41
N ILE A 599 -6.40 20.28 -26.18
CA ILE A 599 -7.24 19.63 -27.17
C ILE A 599 -8.65 19.67 -26.62
N THR A 600 -9.52 20.39 -27.31
CA THR A 600 -10.89 20.60 -26.85
C THR A 600 -11.85 19.83 -27.73
N VAL A 601 -12.79 19.13 -27.11
CA VAL A 601 -13.89 18.46 -27.79
C VAL A 601 -15.20 18.98 -27.22
N THR A 602 -16.15 19.29 -28.09
CA THR A 602 -17.49 19.70 -27.69
C THR A 602 -18.52 18.87 -28.43
N ARG A 603 -19.50 18.35 -27.69
CA ARG A 603 -20.62 17.59 -28.25
C ARG A 603 -21.89 18.42 -28.21
N THR A 604 -22.31 18.90 -29.37
CA THR A 604 -23.52 19.72 -29.49
C THR A 604 -24.64 18.92 -30.14
N GLN A 605 -25.84 18.97 -29.55
CA GLN A 605 -27.04 18.45 -30.20
C GLN A 605 -27.63 19.55 -31.09
N ASN A 606 -27.78 19.27 -32.38
CA ASN A 606 -28.41 20.20 -33.30
C ASN A 606 -29.92 20.28 -32.99
N LYS A 607 -30.42 21.49 -32.69
CA LYS A 607 -31.82 21.75 -32.29
C LYS A 607 -32.76 22.00 -33.49
N ASN A 608 -32.27 21.97 -34.73
CA ASN A 608 -33.02 22.41 -35.91
C ASN A 608 -34.14 21.48 -36.40
N PHE A 609 -34.63 20.52 -35.61
CA PHE A 609 -35.74 19.66 -36.04
C PHE A 609 -36.84 19.49 -35.00
N LYS A 610 -38.05 19.93 -35.38
CA LYS A 610 -39.31 19.68 -34.68
C LYS A 610 -39.61 18.19 -34.68
N SER A 611 -39.91 17.62 -33.51
CA SER A 611 -40.56 16.31 -33.42
C SER A 611 -41.87 16.38 -34.21
N ARG A 612 -41.95 15.74 -35.37
CA ARG A 612 -43.21 15.64 -36.10
C ARG A 612 -44.03 14.56 -35.41
N SER A 613 -45.05 15.00 -34.66
CA SER A 613 -46.18 14.16 -34.32
C SER A 613 -46.92 13.83 -35.63
N PHE A 614 -46.56 12.72 -36.28
CA PHE A 614 -47.31 12.24 -37.45
C PHE A 614 -48.71 11.75 -37.02
N THR A 615 -49.65 11.48 -37.91
CA THR A 615 -51.03 11.05 -37.57
C THR A 615 -51.14 9.59 -37.05
N GLY A 616 -50.16 9.09 -36.28
CA GLY A 616 -50.10 7.72 -35.76
C GLY A 616 -49.80 7.61 -34.25
N SER A 617 -49.94 6.41 -33.68
CA SER A 617 -49.76 6.12 -32.24
C SER A 617 -48.34 6.30 -31.68
N ASN A 618 -47.36 6.57 -32.56
CA ASN A 618 -45.94 6.66 -32.22
C ASN A 618 -45.40 8.11 -32.27
N ARG A 619 -44.48 8.42 -31.36
CA ARG A 619 -43.64 9.61 -31.36
C ARG A 619 -42.34 9.29 -32.11
N ILE A 620 -41.92 10.22 -32.96
CA ILE A 620 -40.65 10.13 -33.70
C ILE A 620 -39.75 11.26 -33.22
N VAL A 621 -38.53 10.91 -32.85
CA VAL A 621 -37.50 11.83 -32.38
C VAL A 621 -36.27 11.63 -33.25
N ASN A 622 -35.88 12.67 -33.97
CA ASN A 622 -34.61 12.71 -34.68
C ASN A 622 -33.56 13.33 -33.77
N ARG A 623 -32.36 12.75 -33.77
CA ARG A 623 -31.19 13.26 -33.06
C ARG A 623 -30.05 13.40 -34.05
N THR A 624 -29.41 14.56 -34.02
CA THR A 624 -28.19 14.86 -34.76
C THR A 624 -27.22 15.50 -33.79
N TYR A 625 -25.98 15.00 -33.79
CA TYR A 625 -24.92 15.50 -32.93
C TYR A 625 -23.73 15.90 -33.79
N ASP A 626 -23.16 17.06 -33.47
CA ASP A 626 -21.93 17.56 -34.03
C ASP A 626 -20.86 17.53 -32.93
N LEU A 627 -19.74 16.86 -33.23
CA LEU A 627 -18.57 16.67 -32.40
C LEU A 627 -17.45 17.54 -32.98
N GLU A 628 -17.24 18.70 -32.38
CA GLU A 628 -16.16 19.60 -32.79
C GLU A 628 -14.90 19.27 -32.00
N VAL A 629 -13.83 18.97 -32.72
CA VAL A 629 -12.51 18.66 -32.16
C VAL A 629 -11.54 19.73 -32.60
N LYS A 630 -10.82 20.34 -31.66
CA LYS A 630 -9.80 21.36 -31.95
C LYS A 630 -8.48 21.02 -31.29
N ASN A 631 -7.40 21.07 -32.07
CA ASN A 631 -6.03 20.92 -31.60
C ASN A 631 -5.38 22.29 -31.43
N ASN A 632 -5.27 22.81 -30.20
CA ASN A 632 -4.58 24.08 -29.93
C ASN A 632 -3.05 23.89 -29.75
N LYS A 633 -2.50 22.70 -30.01
CA LYS A 633 -1.07 22.42 -29.90
C LYS A 633 -0.34 22.83 -31.18
N ASN A 634 0.97 23.04 -31.05
CA ASN A 634 1.89 23.31 -32.15
C ASN A 634 2.42 22.03 -32.84
N ARG A 635 1.79 20.88 -32.59
CA ARG A 635 2.14 19.58 -33.19
C ARG A 635 0.88 18.81 -33.58
N SER A 636 0.98 17.97 -34.61
CA SER A 636 -0.10 17.07 -34.99
C SER A 636 -0.39 16.08 -33.87
N ILE A 637 -1.64 15.63 -33.79
CA ILE A 637 -2.10 14.66 -32.79
C ILE A 637 -2.85 13.51 -33.46
N GLU A 638 -2.74 12.33 -32.86
CA GLU A 638 -3.59 11.18 -33.17
C GLU A 638 -4.65 11.05 -32.06
N LEU A 639 -5.92 11.15 -32.44
CA LEU A 639 -7.07 11.12 -31.52
C LEU A 639 -8.03 9.99 -31.89
N LYS A 640 -8.40 9.19 -30.89
CA LYS A 640 -9.50 8.24 -30.94
C LYS A 640 -10.74 8.85 -30.28
N LEU A 641 -11.74 9.20 -31.09
CA LEU A 641 -13.01 9.79 -30.66
C LEU A 641 -14.10 8.72 -30.63
N LEU A 642 -14.82 8.61 -29.51
CA LEU A 642 -15.94 7.67 -29.33
C LEU A 642 -17.26 8.40 -29.05
N ASP A 643 -18.35 7.88 -29.62
CA ASP A 643 -19.72 8.22 -29.22
C ASP A 643 -20.59 6.95 -29.33
N ARG A 644 -21.89 7.05 -29.07
CA ARG A 644 -22.81 5.93 -29.23
C ARG A 644 -24.16 6.33 -29.81
N ILE A 645 -24.75 5.38 -30.53
CA ILE A 645 -26.16 5.35 -30.92
C ILE A 645 -26.87 4.37 -29.98
N PRO A 646 -28.03 4.73 -29.40
CA PRO A 646 -28.74 3.83 -28.50
C PRO A 646 -29.21 2.56 -29.22
N ILE A 647 -29.16 1.43 -28.51
CA ILE A 647 -29.76 0.16 -28.97
C ILE A 647 -31.03 -0.08 -28.16
N SER A 648 -32.10 -0.45 -28.87
CA SER A 648 -33.34 -0.84 -28.21
C SER A 648 -33.31 -2.31 -27.78
N GLN A 649 -33.61 -2.56 -26.51
CA GLN A 649 -33.94 -3.90 -25.99
C GLN A 649 -35.45 -4.17 -26.00
N ASN A 650 -36.26 -3.17 -26.35
CA ASN A 650 -37.72 -3.26 -26.37
C ASN A 650 -38.23 -3.23 -27.81
N LYS A 651 -38.98 -4.26 -28.22
CA LYS A 651 -39.56 -4.36 -29.57
C LYS A 651 -40.45 -3.17 -29.98
N ASP A 652 -40.99 -2.42 -29.00
CA ASP A 652 -41.84 -1.25 -29.24
C ASP A 652 -41.03 0.04 -29.51
N ILE A 653 -39.72 0.03 -29.26
CA ILE A 653 -38.81 1.15 -29.55
C ILE A 653 -37.94 0.74 -30.74
N LYS A 654 -38.00 1.52 -31.82
CA LYS A 654 -37.18 1.33 -33.02
C LYS A 654 -36.16 2.45 -33.17
N VAL A 655 -34.94 2.08 -33.52
CA VAL A 655 -33.85 3.01 -33.84
C VAL A 655 -33.52 2.81 -35.32
N ASP A 656 -33.86 3.79 -36.15
CA ASP A 656 -33.80 3.76 -37.61
C ASP A 656 -33.06 5.01 -38.13
N ASP A 657 -32.98 5.19 -39.46
CA ASP A 657 -32.36 6.35 -40.14
C ASP A 657 -30.96 6.73 -39.59
N ILE A 658 -30.15 5.72 -39.31
CA ILE A 658 -28.81 5.89 -38.76
C ILE A 658 -27.86 6.40 -39.85
N VAL A 659 -27.25 7.56 -39.60
CA VAL A 659 -26.18 8.13 -40.43
C VAL A 659 -24.93 8.30 -39.57
N THR A 660 -23.90 7.54 -39.86
CA THR A 660 -22.63 7.53 -39.10
C THR A 660 -21.49 8.24 -39.82
N ASN A 661 -21.71 8.67 -41.08
CA ASN A 661 -20.69 9.23 -41.95
C ASN A 661 -19.45 8.33 -42.02
N ASP A 662 -18.29 8.83 -41.60
CA ASP A 662 -17.00 8.14 -41.64
C ASP A 662 -16.64 7.38 -40.34
N ALA A 663 -17.58 7.27 -39.39
CA ALA A 663 -17.37 6.51 -38.17
C ALA A 663 -17.36 5.00 -38.43
N LEU A 664 -16.46 4.29 -37.75
CA LEU A 664 -16.56 2.84 -37.60
C LEU A 664 -17.69 2.53 -36.61
N HIS A 665 -18.75 1.86 -37.06
CA HIS A 665 -19.95 1.56 -36.26
C HIS A 665 -20.04 0.09 -35.88
N ASP A 666 -19.94 -0.20 -34.57
CA ASP A 666 -20.28 -1.51 -34.01
C ASP A 666 -21.79 -1.58 -33.74
N ILE A 667 -22.54 -2.14 -34.70
CA ILE A 667 -24.02 -2.21 -34.65
C ILE A 667 -24.53 -2.98 -33.42
N LYS A 668 -23.77 -3.96 -32.91
CA LYS A 668 -24.19 -4.77 -31.77
C LYS A 668 -24.06 -4.02 -30.43
N LYS A 669 -23.15 -3.04 -30.37
CA LYS A 669 -22.90 -2.22 -29.17
C LYS A 669 -23.36 -0.78 -29.31
N GLY A 670 -23.70 -0.35 -30.53
CA GLY A 670 -24.09 1.01 -30.86
C GLY A 670 -22.91 1.98 -30.83
N LEU A 671 -21.67 1.49 -30.79
CA LEU A 671 -20.49 2.34 -30.61
C LEU A 671 -20.01 2.91 -31.94
N LEU A 672 -19.75 4.21 -31.96
CA LEU A 672 -19.11 4.93 -33.06
C LEU A 672 -17.65 5.23 -32.70
N THR A 673 -16.72 4.96 -33.61
CA THR A 673 -15.30 5.26 -33.41
C THR A 673 -14.72 5.98 -34.62
N TRP A 674 -14.06 7.12 -34.37
CA TRP A 674 -13.23 7.82 -35.35
C TRP A 674 -11.76 7.74 -34.93
N LYS A 675 -10.88 7.53 -35.90
CA LYS A 675 -9.42 7.70 -35.76
C LYS A 675 -9.04 8.96 -36.55
N ILE A 676 -8.59 9.99 -35.85
CA ILE A 676 -8.39 11.33 -36.39
C ILE A 676 -6.92 11.70 -36.24
N SER A 677 -6.24 11.95 -37.36
CA SER A 677 -4.97 12.68 -37.38
C SER A 677 -5.30 14.15 -37.59
N LEU A 678 -5.02 14.99 -36.59
CA LEU A 678 -5.38 16.41 -36.60
C LEU A 678 -4.10 17.27 -36.58
N PRO A 679 -3.82 18.07 -37.64
CA PRO A 679 -2.67 18.97 -37.68
C PRO A 679 -2.65 20.03 -36.56
N PRO A 680 -1.52 20.73 -36.37
CA PRO A 680 -1.40 21.81 -35.39
C PRO A 680 -2.41 22.93 -35.66
N LEU A 681 -3.01 23.48 -34.60
CA LEU A 681 -3.92 24.64 -34.66
C LEU A 681 -5.17 24.46 -35.54
N GLU A 682 -5.49 23.23 -35.95
CA GLU A 682 -6.66 22.92 -36.78
C GLU A 682 -7.87 22.43 -35.97
N SER A 683 -9.04 22.47 -36.61
CA SER A 683 -10.29 21.95 -36.07
C SER A 683 -11.01 21.11 -37.10
N ILE A 684 -11.73 20.08 -36.64
CA ILE A 684 -12.54 19.20 -37.47
C ILE A 684 -13.87 18.93 -36.77
N THR A 685 -14.94 18.82 -37.56
CA THR A 685 -16.26 18.43 -37.07
C THR A 685 -16.60 17.03 -37.57
N LYS A 686 -17.00 16.15 -36.66
CA LYS A 686 -17.63 14.86 -36.98
C LYS A 686 -19.10 14.92 -36.62
N SER A 687 -19.96 14.30 -37.41
CA SER A 687 -21.39 14.30 -37.14
C SER A 687 -21.99 12.92 -37.29
N PHE A 688 -23.06 12.67 -36.56
CA PHE A 688 -23.89 11.49 -36.73
C PHE A 688 -25.34 11.80 -36.39
N SER A 689 -26.26 11.00 -36.93
CA SER A 689 -27.68 11.12 -36.63
C SER A 689 -28.39 9.78 -36.59
N PHE A 690 -29.53 9.76 -35.90
CA PHE A 690 -30.41 8.61 -35.82
C PHE A 690 -31.84 9.05 -35.52
N GLN A 691 -32.79 8.20 -35.84
CA GLN A 691 -34.20 8.36 -35.53
C GLN A 691 -34.65 7.34 -34.49
N VAL A 692 -35.41 7.78 -33.49
CA VAL A 692 -36.04 6.90 -32.51
C VAL A 692 -37.55 7.02 -32.60
N LYS A 693 -38.22 5.88 -32.76
CA LYS A 693 -39.67 5.76 -32.84
C LYS A 693 -40.20 4.91 -31.69
N TYR A 694 -41.16 5.45 -30.92
CA TYR A 694 -41.70 4.80 -29.71
C TYR A 694 -43.17 5.20 -29.46
N PRO A 695 -43.93 4.47 -28.61
CA PRO A 695 -45.33 4.80 -28.32
C PRO A 695 -45.49 6.14 -27.60
N ARG A 696 -46.45 6.96 -28.03
CA ARG A 696 -46.65 8.34 -27.50
C ARG A 696 -46.94 8.44 -26.01
N TYR A 697 -47.56 7.41 -25.45
CA TYR A 697 -47.97 7.36 -24.04
C TYR A 697 -46.86 6.88 -23.10
N ARG A 698 -45.65 6.63 -23.63
CA ARG A 698 -44.46 6.28 -22.83
C ARG A 698 -43.37 7.31 -22.99
N SER A 699 -42.60 7.52 -21.94
CA SER A 699 -41.32 8.23 -21.98
C SER A 699 -40.19 7.24 -22.28
N ILE A 700 -39.12 7.74 -22.90
CA ILE A 700 -37.88 7.01 -23.10
C ILE A 700 -36.73 7.86 -22.55
N SER A 701 -35.69 7.21 -22.02
CA SER A 701 -34.43 7.84 -21.68
C SER A 701 -33.54 7.80 -22.92
N LEU A 702 -33.08 8.96 -23.39
CA LEU A 702 -32.21 9.11 -24.57
C LEU A 702 -30.94 9.86 -24.23
#